data_AF-A0A9D5S289-F1
#
_entry.id   AF-A0A9D5S289-F1
#
_cell.length_a   1.000
_cell.length_b   1.000
_cell.length_c   1.000
_cell.angle_alpha   90.00
_cell.angle_beta   90.00
_cell.angle_gamma   90.00
#
_symmetry.space_group_name_H-M   'P 1'
#
loop_
_entity.id
_entity.type
_entity.pdbx_description
1 polymer ?
#
loop_
_entity_poly.entity_id
_entity_poly.type
_entity_poly.pdbx_seq_one_letter_code
_entity_poly.pdbx_strand_id
1 'polypeptide(L)'
;MGTVDNSLSRIFYRLSHVNVGLALQETETYLMAWPNPQSMEKLNVLKREYQLMSDYWQQGVKDPQLEQQYQRLLQRLYVLCANISIHKHMSSLSFLQGLYNGVRQSGRSWSISNIRAEMENFVSETAMLQLEPEHQQKEKRQELYKQHQQQMNALFNYVLTSRVWTDGVGSEMEKILLSPTVDSNDQQLLISAVMLSLMNRFDMVKFRLLVNVYRQSPDEPVRQRALVGWVMSLDDEWLSVYPEIKALIDEVLKSKRACRELTELQMQLIYALNADKDSAVVHDEIVPDLLKNNSLRMTNNGIEEVKEDPLEDVLHPDAAEERMERLEASFNKMMDMQKQGADIYFGGFSQMKRYPFFYDISNWFTPFYLQHPDISQFMERIESDKFLENVLQKAPFCDSDKYSFVMAFQQVVNGLPEHMRQMMKRGETSLPEIDVEERQSGAYIRRCYLMDMYRFFKLFPNRTAFCNPFDTSKDELGMCLFFTSTVFKGTPLDQRKREIVVFLRKQKMKRAAKQLLLTFPSDMWDLQYWLWLDNYRAAAKYFPDNEQAMAAYARQLFGDSEYDEAEELYDKLLLLNPEKRAYMLNRAICQLNLGNFEEAQKALYQLNYEQPDNQDVQRALAWALTCDGKLEQAERIFHQLAANEALTSSDYQNYGYCLWLLHRYQEAADLLRKYNETNDKWRDGYNFYIMDKQWLKQHGISDIEIKMMIDLVGMGS
;
A
#
# COMPACT_ATOMS: atom_id res chain seq x y z
N MET A 1 -3.61 -4.49 -28.29
CA MET A 1 -2.74 -3.30 -28.28
C MET A 1 -1.27 -3.73 -28.39
N GLY A 2 -0.83 -4.24 -29.55
CA GLY A 2 0.33 -5.15 -29.61
C GLY A 2 1.65 -4.63 -30.21
N THR A 3 1.74 -3.41 -30.77
CA THR A 3 2.99 -2.97 -31.44
C THR A 3 3.31 -1.47 -31.30
N VAL A 4 2.31 -0.60 -31.16
CA VAL A 4 2.51 0.87 -31.15
C VAL A 4 2.95 1.41 -29.78
N ASP A 5 2.58 0.75 -28.69
CA ASP A 5 2.91 1.16 -27.32
C ASP A 5 4.40 0.92 -26.97
N ASN A 6 5.02 -0.04 -27.67
CA ASN A 6 6.41 -0.42 -27.41
C ASN A 6 7.41 0.60 -27.99
N SER A 7 7.08 1.30 -29.09
CA SER A 7 8.02 2.23 -29.73
C SER A 7 8.28 3.49 -28.91
N LEU A 8 7.25 4.10 -28.32
CA LEU A 8 7.43 5.25 -27.42
C LEU A 8 8.13 4.82 -26.12
N SER A 9 7.76 3.66 -25.58
CA SER A 9 8.40 3.09 -24.39
C SER A 9 9.91 2.89 -24.60
N ARG A 10 10.32 2.39 -25.78
CA ARG A 10 11.74 2.28 -26.14
C ARG A 10 12.45 3.64 -26.20
N ILE A 11 11.84 4.66 -26.80
CA ILE A 11 12.42 6.01 -26.86
C ILE A 11 12.67 6.54 -25.46
N PHE A 12 11.67 6.44 -24.57
CA PHE A 12 11.82 6.89 -23.17
C PHE A 12 12.87 6.09 -22.40
N TYR A 13 12.97 4.77 -22.65
CA TYR A 13 14.04 3.95 -22.11
C TYR A 13 15.44 4.43 -22.58
N ARG A 14 15.61 4.82 -23.85
CA ARG A 14 16.89 5.40 -24.32
C ARG A 14 17.20 6.73 -23.64
N LEU A 15 16.18 7.57 -23.43
CA LEU A 15 16.32 8.86 -22.77
C LEU A 15 16.72 8.71 -21.29
N SER A 16 16.08 7.81 -20.54
CA SER A 16 16.42 7.56 -19.13
C SER A 16 17.84 7.00 -18.95
N HIS A 17 18.35 6.30 -19.98
CA HIS A 17 19.73 5.81 -20.03
C HIS A 17 20.71 6.79 -20.70
N VAL A 18 20.32 8.07 -20.87
CA VAL A 18 21.19 9.18 -21.32
C VAL A 18 21.75 8.94 -22.75
N ASN A 19 21.09 8.11 -23.56
CA ASN A 19 21.53 7.78 -24.91
C ASN A 19 20.80 8.63 -25.97
N VAL A 20 21.30 9.84 -26.19
CA VAL A 20 20.71 10.82 -27.13
C VAL A 20 20.74 10.30 -28.56
N GLY A 21 21.86 9.69 -29.00
CA GLY A 21 22.01 9.19 -30.37
C GLY A 21 20.95 8.16 -30.75
N LEU A 22 20.76 7.11 -29.93
CA LEU A 22 19.72 6.11 -30.17
C LEU A 22 18.31 6.69 -29.99
N ALA A 23 18.10 7.58 -29.02
CA ALA A 23 16.81 8.22 -28.82
C ALA A 23 16.40 9.06 -30.05
N LEU A 24 17.33 9.78 -30.67
CA LEU A 24 17.09 10.54 -31.91
C LEU A 24 16.68 9.62 -33.06
N GLN A 25 17.39 8.50 -33.26
CA GLN A 25 17.10 7.52 -34.31
C GLN A 25 15.73 6.86 -34.11
N GLU A 26 15.42 6.42 -32.89
CA GLU A 26 14.13 5.79 -32.58
C GLU A 26 12.98 6.81 -32.69
N THR A 27 13.20 8.07 -32.31
CA THR A 27 12.21 9.15 -32.48
C THR A 27 11.96 9.47 -33.96
N GLU A 28 13.02 9.49 -34.78
CA GLU A 28 12.88 9.67 -36.23
C GLU A 28 12.09 8.52 -36.85
N THR A 29 12.44 7.28 -36.51
CA THR A 29 11.72 6.08 -36.96
C THR A 29 10.24 6.17 -36.59
N TYR A 30 9.94 6.60 -35.36
CA TYR A 30 8.57 6.81 -34.91
C TYR A 30 7.83 7.88 -35.73
N LEU A 31 8.47 9.04 -35.98
CA LEU A 31 7.86 10.12 -36.75
C LEU A 31 7.75 9.82 -38.25
N MET A 32 8.56 8.92 -38.79
CA MET A 32 8.38 8.40 -40.15
C MET A 32 7.12 7.53 -40.25
N ALA A 33 6.85 6.71 -39.21
CA ALA A 33 5.64 5.89 -39.14
C ALA A 33 4.39 6.73 -38.81
N TRP A 34 4.54 7.81 -38.04
CA TRP A 34 3.46 8.71 -37.63
C TRP A 34 3.83 10.17 -37.91
N PRO A 35 3.65 10.64 -39.16
CA PRO A 35 4.13 11.95 -39.59
C PRO A 35 3.53 13.12 -38.81
N ASN A 36 4.41 13.95 -38.25
CA ASN A 36 4.09 15.27 -37.71
C ASN A 36 5.16 16.27 -38.17
N PRO A 37 4.87 17.15 -39.15
CA PRO A 37 5.87 18.04 -39.73
C PRO A 37 6.56 18.95 -38.71
N GLN A 38 5.79 19.50 -37.75
CA GLN A 38 6.33 20.40 -36.72
C GLN A 38 7.29 19.67 -35.78
N SER A 39 6.94 18.45 -35.35
CA SER A 39 7.83 17.63 -34.52
C SER A 39 9.06 17.16 -35.29
N MET A 40 8.91 16.82 -36.57
CA MET A 40 10.02 16.40 -37.44
C MET A 40 11.03 17.53 -37.67
N GLU A 41 10.55 18.77 -37.88
CA GLU A 41 11.43 19.93 -38.01
C GLU A 41 12.26 20.16 -36.74
N LYS A 42 11.61 20.10 -35.56
CA LYS A 42 12.30 20.20 -34.26
C LYS A 42 13.30 19.07 -34.07
N LEU A 43 12.95 17.84 -34.44
CA LEU A 43 13.86 16.69 -34.36
C LEU A 43 15.10 16.90 -35.25
N ASN A 44 14.91 17.40 -36.48
CA ASN A 44 16.00 17.67 -37.41
C ASN A 44 16.98 18.73 -36.89
N VAL A 45 16.48 19.73 -36.15
CA VAL A 45 17.36 20.69 -35.45
C VAL A 45 18.22 19.96 -34.41
N LEU A 46 17.62 19.17 -33.53
CA LEU A 46 18.34 18.42 -32.49
C LEU A 46 19.35 17.42 -33.08
N LYS A 47 18.98 16.75 -34.19
CA LYS A 47 19.89 15.85 -34.91
C LYS A 47 21.13 16.57 -35.44
N ARG A 48 20.96 17.76 -36.03
CA ARG A 48 22.09 18.56 -36.53
C ARG A 48 23.01 19.02 -35.40
N GLU A 49 22.43 19.45 -34.28
CA GLU A 49 23.20 19.83 -33.09
C GLU A 49 24.00 18.64 -32.53
N TYR A 50 23.39 17.46 -32.43
CA TYR A 50 24.07 16.23 -32.02
C TYR A 50 25.20 15.83 -32.97
N GLN A 51 24.96 15.90 -34.29
CA GLN A 51 25.95 15.60 -35.31
C GLN A 51 27.15 16.54 -35.19
N LEU A 52 26.91 17.84 -35.06
CA LEU A 52 27.96 18.83 -34.85
C LEU A 52 28.84 18.47 -33.63
N MET A 53 28.22 18.17 -32.48
CA MET A 53 28.94 17.76 -31.28
C MET A 53 29.76 16.47 -31.50
N SER A 54 29.17 15.48 -32.16
CA SER A 54 29.83 14.22 -32.50
C SER A 54 31.02 14.45 -33.41
N ASP A 55 30.90 15.32 -34.41
CA ASP A 55 31.96 15.63 -35.37
C ASP A 55 33.14 16.34 -34.69
N TYR A 56 32.87 17.32 -33.80
CA TYR A 56 33.92 17.97 -33.01
C TYR A 56 34.65 16.98 -32.10
N TRP A 57 33.90 16.08 -31.45
CA TRP A 57 34.48 15.04 -30.60
C TRP A 57 35.35 14.05 -31.39
N GLN A 58 34.89 13.63 -32.58
CA GLN A 58 35.66 12.74 -33.48
C GLN A 58 36.97 13.37 -33.96
N GLN A 59 37.00 14.69 -34.12
CA GLN A 59 38.21 15.43 -34.49
C GLN A 59 39.23 15.55 -33.33
N GLY A 60 38.94 14.98 -32.15
CA GLY A 60 39.81 15.01 -30.98
C GLY A 60 39.81 16.35 -30.23
N VAL A 61 38.87 17.26 -30.55
CA VAL A 61 38.73 18.54 -29.86
C VAL A 61 38.09 18.29 -28.49
N LYS A 62 38.80 18.65 -27.41
CA LYS A 62 38.26 18.61 -26.05
C LYS A 62 37.43 19.87 -25.78
N ASP A 63 36.11 19.76 -25.94
CA ASP A 63 35.18 20.82 -25.54
C ASP A 63 34.88 20.72 -24.03
N PRO A 64 35.26 21.71 -23.20
CA PRO A 64 34.99 21.70 -21.77
C PRO A 64 33.49 21.81 -21.44
N GLN A 65 32.63 22.22 -22.38
CA GLN A 65 31.19 22.33 -22.19
C GLN A 65 30.40 21.12 -22.74
N LEU A 66 31.08 20.10 -23.27
CA LEU A 66 30.44 18.96 -23.94
C LEU A 66 29.33 18.32 -23.09
N GLU A 67 29.61 18.04 -21.82
CA GLU A 67 28.64 17.42 -20.91
C GLU A 67 27.40 18.30 -20.71
N GLN A 68 27.60 19.61 -20.51
CA GLN A 68 26.49 20.56 -20.33
C GLN A 68 25.64 20.68 -21.60
N GLN A 69 26.27 20.73 -22.77
CA GLN A 69 25.56 20.80 -24.04
C GLN A 69 24.80 19.50 -24.33
N TYR A 70 25.41 18.34 -24.05
CA TYR A 70 24.76 17.04 -24.16
C TYR A 70 23.55 16.91 -23.24
N GLN A 71 23.66 17.37 -21.99
CA GLN A 71 22.53 17.37 -21.05
C GLN A 71 21.38 18.26 -21.53
N ARG A 72 21.68 19.46 -22.03
CA ARG A 72 20.65 20.37 -22.59
C ARG A 72 19.97 19.76 -23.81
N LEU A 73 20.74 19.11 -24.68
CA LEU A 73 20.21 18.42 -25.85
C LEU A 73 19.29 17.26 -25.44
N LEU A 74 19.70 16.46 -24.44
CA LEU A 74 18.89 15.38 -23.85
C LEU A 74 17.55 15.91 -23.30
N GLN A 75 17.58 17.00 -22.52
CA GLN A 75 16.38 17.60 -21.96
C GLN A 75 15.46 18.16 -23.05
N ARG A 76 16.00 18.82 -24.09
CA ARG A 76 15.21 19.30 -25.23
C ARG A 76 14.59 18.16 -26.03
N LEU A 77 15.33 17.07 -26.22
CA LEU A 77 14.81 15.87 -26.87
C LEU A 77 13.71 15.22 -26.03
N TYR A 78 13.91 15.09 -24.72
CA TYR A 78 12.88 14.62 -23.80
C TYR A 78 11.59 15.43 -23.92
N VAL A 79 11.67 16.77 -23.89
CA VAL A 79 10.50 17.65 -24.04
C VAL A 79 9.78 17.43 -25.37
N LEU A 80 10.52 17.21 -26.47
CA LEU A 80 9.92 16.88 -27.77
C LEU A 80 9.18 15.53 -27.71
N CYS A 81 9.83 14.48 -27.22
CA CYS A 81 9.26 13.13 -27.10
C CYS A 81 8.06 13.10 -26.15
N ALA A 82 8.14 13.79 -25.01
CA ALA A 82 7.04 13.95 -24.06
C ALA A 82 5.82 14.61 -24.71
N ASN A 83 6.00 15.68 -25.48
CA ASN A 83 4.91 16.33 -26.19
C ASN A 83 4.27 15.45 -27.28
N ILE A 84 5.08 14.65 -27.99
CA ILE A 84 4.57 13.65 -28.95
C ILE A 84 3.74 12.59 -28.21
N SER A 85 4.26 12.07 -27.09
CA SER A 85 3.59 11.07 -26.26
C SER A 85 2.27 11.59 -25.69
N ILE A 86 2.25 12.80 -25.12
CA ILE A 86 1.03 13.44 -24.61
C ILE A 86 -0.02 13.56 -25.73
N HIS A 87 0.37 14.06 -26.91
CA HIS A 87 -0.56 14.16 -28.04
C HIS A 87 -1.11 12.78 -28.45
N LYS A 88 -0.27 11.75 -28.49
CA LYS A 88 -0.70 10.39 -28.80
C LYS A 88 -1.68 9.86 -27.76
N HIS A 89 -1.39 10.05 -26.47
CA HIS A 89 -2.25 9.66 -25.35
C HIS A 89 -3.61 10.35 -25.38
N MET A 90 -3.63 11.67 -25.63
CA MET A 90 -4.89 12.42 -25.79
C MET A 90 -5.71 11.94 -26.98
N SER A 91 -5.06 11.44 -28.04
CA SER A 91 -5.74 10.92 -29.23
C SER A 91 -6.15 9.44 -29.14
N SER A 92 -5.66 8.68 -28.16
CA SER A 92 -5.90 7.24 -28.10
C SER A 92 -7.21 6.84 -27.42
N LEU A 93 -7.76 7.69 -26.55
CA LEU A 93 -8.99 7.43 -25.81
C LEU A 93 -10.02 8.53 -26.10
N SER A 94 -11.24 8.13 -26.46
CA SER A 94 -12.33 9.05 -26.80
C SER A 94 -12.63 10.06 -25.68
N PHE A 95 -12.55 9.62 -24.43
CA PHE A 95 -12.70 10.46 -23.25
C PHE A 95 -11.66 11.59 -23.21
N LEU A 96 -10.35 11.27 -23.27
CA LEU A 96 -9.28 12.26 -23.25
C LEU A 96 -9.31 13.18 -24.47
N GLN A 97 -9.66 12.62 -25.63
CA GLN A 97 -9.82 13.39 -26.86
C GLN A 97 -10.95 14.42 -26.72
N GLY A 98 -12.06 14.05 -26.07
CA GLY A 98 -13.17 14.96 -25.75
C GLY A 98 -12.71 16.13 -24.86
N LEU A 99 -11.98 15.84 -23.78
CA LEU A 99 -11.43 16.87 -22.89
C LEU A 99 -10.47 17.81 -23.64
N TYR A 100 -9.51 17.25 -24.36
CA TYR A 100 -8.49 18.00 -25.10
C TYR A 100 -9.12 18.91 -26.18
N ASN A 101 -10.11 18.38 -26.92
CA ASN A 101 -10.81 19.16 -27.94
C ASN A 101 -11.72 20.23 -27.32
N GLY A 102 -12.46 19.91 -26.25
CA GLY A 102 -13.34 20.85 -25.57
C GLY A 102 -12.60 22.10 -25.08
N VAL A 103 -11.42 21.91 -24.47
CA VAL A 103 -10.56 23.01 -24.04
C VAL A 103 -10.15 23.92 -25.21
N ARG A 104 -9.75 23.34 -26.35
CA ARG A 104 -9.26 24.07 -27.52
C ARG A 104 -10.37 24.69 -28.37
N GLN A 105 -11.56 24.12 -28.35
CA GLN A 105 -12.74 24.61 -29.08
C GLN A 105 -13.53 25.63 -28.28
N SER A 106 -13.28 25.77 -26.97
CA SER A 106 -13.99 26.71 -26.10
C SER A 106 -13.86 28.18 -26.50
N GLY A 107 -12.86 28.55 -27.32
CA GLY A 107 -12.56 29.95 -27.65
C GLY A 107 -12.02 30.78 -26.47
N ARG A 108 -11.87 30.19 -25.28
CA ARG A 108 -11.31 30.84 -24.09
C ARG A 108 -9.81 31.09 -24.27
N SER A 109 -9.37 32.27 -23.87
CA SER A 109 -7.94 32.62 -23.83
C SER A 109 -7.29 31.99 -22.59
N TRP A 110 -6.45 31.00 -22.81
CA TRP A 110 -5.67 30.32 -21.76
C TRP A 110 -4.34 31.02 -21.45
N SER A 111 -4.26 32.33 -21.67
CA SER A 111 -3.08 33.11 -21.25
C SER A 111 -3.01 33.18 -19.72
N ILE A 112 -1.80 33.14 -19.16
CA ILE A 112 -1.62 33.14 -17.70
C ILE A 112 -2.15 34.43 -17.05
N SER A 113 -2.10 35.56 -17.78
CA SER A 113 -2.70 36.82 -17.33
C SER A 113 -4.21 36.72 -17.17
N ASN A 114 -4.90 36.05 -18.10
CA ASN A 114 -6.35 35.87 -18.02
C ASN A 114 -6.73 34.90 -16.92
N ILE A 115 -5.99 33.79 -16.78
CA ILE A 115 -6.20 32.83 -15.68
C ILE A 115 -6.06 33.54 -14.33
N ARG A 116 -5.00 34.34 -14.13
CA ARG A 116 -4.83 35.12 -12.90
C ARG A 116 -6.00 36.07 -12.67
N ALA A 117 -6.38 36.85 -13.68
CA ALA A 117 -7.46 37.82 -13.56
C ALA A 117 -8.80 37.15 -13.21
N GLU A 118 -9.15 36.03 -13.83
CA GLU A 118 -10.39 35.29 -13.53
C GLU A 118 -10.41 34.79 -12.07
N MET A 119 -9.30 34.25 -11.58
CA MET A 119 -9.19 33.77 -10.20
C MET A 119 -9.25 34.91 -9.17
N GLU A 120 -8.57 36.02 -9.42
CA GLU A 120 -8.60 37.20 -8.54
C GLU A 120 -9.96 37.91 -8.57
N ASN A 121 -10.62 37.93 -9.73
CA ASN A 121 -11.96 38.48 -9.89
C ASN A 121 -12.98 37.68 -9.08
N PHE A 122 -12.90 36.35 -9.04
CA PHE A 122 -13.82 35.55 -8.23
C PHE A 122 -13.76 35.92 -6.74
N VAL A 123 -12.58 36.09 -6.17
CA VAL A 123 -12.40 36.54 -4.77
C VAL A 123 -12.98 37.93 -4.57
N SER A 124 -12.71 38.84 -5.52
CA SER A 124 -13.21 40.22 -5.51
C SER A 124 -14.74 40.28 -5.59
N GLU A 125 -15.35 39.56 -6.52
CA GLU A 125 -16.80 39.49 -6.71
C GLU A 125 -17.49 38.84 -5.52
N THR A 126 -16.89 37.80 -4.94
CA THR A 126 -17.40 37.16 -3.72
C THR A 126 -17.39 38.12 -2.52
N ALA A 127 -16.37 38.97 -2.40
CA ALA A 127 -16.35 40.02 -1.39
C ALA A 127 -17.42 41.09 -1.67
N MET A 128 -17.60 41.49 -2.93
CA MET A 128 -18.61 42.48 -3.33
C MET A 128 -20.05 41.99 -3.11
N LEU A 129 -20.31 40.68 -3.17
CA LEU A 129 -21.62 40.11 -2.82
C LEU A 129 -22.08 40.47 -1.40
N GLN A 130 -21.17 40.79 -0.47
CA GLN A 130 -21.54 41.21 0.89
C GLN A 130 -22.18 42.62 0.93
N LEU A 131 -21.98 43.42 -0.12
CA LEU A 131 -22.49 44.79 -0.23
C LEU A 131 -23.86 44.86 -0.94
N GLU A 132 -24.32 43.74 -1.52
CA GLU A 132 -25.57 43.66 -2.27
C GLU A 132 -26.79 43.48 -1.34
N PRO A 133 -27.98 43.97 -1.70
CA PRO A 133 -29.20 43.73 -0.94
C PRO A 133 -29.52 42.24 -0.79
N GLU A 134 -29.93 41.79 0.40
CA GLU A 134 -30.16 40.36 0.74
C GLU A 134 -31.03 39.60 -0.29
N HIS A 135 -32.03 40.26 -0.86
CA HIS A 135 -32.95 39.66 -1.83
C HIS A 135 -32.31 39.36 -3.20
N GLN A 136 -31.27 40.11 -3.61
CA GLN A 136 -30.52 39.88 -4.86
C GLN A 136 -29.25 39.06 -4.61
N GLN A 137 -28.75 39.08 -3.38
CA GLN A 137 -27.52 38.41 -2.98
C GLN A 137 -27.59 36.89 -3.22
N LYS A 138 -28.75 36.26 -3.00
CA LYS A 138 -28.94 34.81 -3.17
C LYS A 138 -28.78 34.39 -4.64
N GLU A 139 -29.53 35.01 -5.54
CA GLU A 139 -29.49 34.69 -6.98
C GLU A 139 -28.13 35.00 -7.60
N LYS A 140 -27.55 36.18 -7.28
CA LYS A 140 -26.20 36.56 -7.75
C LYS A 140 -25.13 35.60 -7.24
N ARG A 141 -25.22 35.13 -6.00
CA ARG A 141 -24.28 34.14 -5.45
C ARG A 141 -24.37 32.81 -6.20
N GLN A 142 -25.57 32.30 -6.41
CA GLN A 142 -25.75 31.03 -7.13
C GLN A 142 -25.19 31.11 -8.56
N GLU A 143 -25.45 32.21 -9.27
CA GLU A 143 -24.91 32.40 -10.61
C GLU A 143 -23.39 32.56 -10.61
N LEU A 144 -22.83 33.34 -9.68
CA LEU A 144 -21.37 33.51 -9.54
C LEU A 144 -20.66 32.17 -9.33
N TYR A 145 -21.10 31.37 -8.35
CA TYR A 145 -20.48 30.08 -8.05
C TYR A 145 -20.67 29.06 -9.18
N LYS A 146 -21.78 29.14 -9.92
CA LYS A 146 -22.01 28.29 -11.10
C LYS A 146 -21.06 28.64 -12.25
N GLN A 147 -20.88 29.93 -12.53
CA GLN A 147 -19.93 30.39 -13.54
C GLN A 147 -18.49 30.04 -13.14
N HIS A 148 -18.13 30.29 -11.89
CA HIS A 148 -16.83 29.92 -11.34
C HIS A 148 -16.54 28.43 -11.47
N GLN A 149 -17.50 27.57 -11.10
CA GLN A 149 -17.33 26.11 -11.23
C GLN A 149 -17.09 25.68 -12.68
N GLN A 150 -17.83 26.26 -13.64
CA GLN A 150 -17.61 25.98 -15.06
C GLN A 150 -16.21 26.43 -15.52
N GLN A 151 -15.77 27.60 -15.06
CA GLN A 151 -14.43 28.11 -15.36
C GLN A 151 -13.34 27.22 -14.77
N MET A 152 -13.50 26.76 -13.53
CA MET A 152 -12.56 25.88 -12.85
C MET A 152 -12.52 24.47 -13.46
N ASN A 153 -13.66 23.90 -13.86
CA ASN A 153 -13.71 22.64 -14.61
C ASN A 153 -12.93 22.73 -15.93
N ALA A 154 -13.13 23.81 -16.68
CA ALA A 154 -12.41 24.02 -17.93
C ALA A 154 -10.90 24.25 -17.70
N LEU A 155 -10.53 24.98 -16.64
CA LEU A 155 -9.12 25.23 -16.29
C LEU A 155 -8.41 23.95 -15.83
N PHE A 156 -9.09 23.12 -15.03
CA PHE A 156 -8.60 21.80 -14.65
C PHE A 156 -8.30 20.95 -15.89
N ASN A 157 -9.25 20.89 -16.83
CA ASN A 157 -9.08 20.16 -18.08
C ASN A 157 -7.94 20.74 -18.95
N TYR A 158 -7.77 22.06 -18.98
CA TYR A 158 -6.66 22.72 -19.67
C TYR A 158 -5.30 22.30 -19.08
N VAL A 159 -5.15 22.36 -17.76
CA VAL A 159 -3.92 21.97 -17.08
C VAL A 159 -3.63 20.48 -17.28
N LEU A 160 -4.64 19.63 -17.11
CA LEU A 160 -4.53 18.17 -17.27
C LEU A 160 -4.03 17.78 -18.66
N THR A 161 -4.59 18.40 -19.70
CA THR A 161 -4.30 18.09 -21.11
C THR A 161 -3.20 18.96 -21.72
N SER A 162 -2.52 19.76 -20.88
CA SER A 162 -1.46 20.65 -21.32
C SER A 162 -0.22 19.88 -21.80
N ARG A 163 0.52 20.52 -22.72
CA ARG A 163 1.87 20.09 -23.10
C ARG A 163 2.85 20.29 -21.95
N VAL A 164 4.10 19.85 -22.15
CA VAL A 164 5.18 20.19 -21.22
C VAL A 164 5.28 21.71 -21.09
N TRP A 165 5.33 22.21 -19.85
CA TRP A 165 5.36 23.64 -19.57
C TRP A 165 6.74 24.24 -19.87
N THR A 166 6.75 25.53 -20.20
CA THR A 166 7.96 26.32 -20.23
C THR A 166 8.22 26.90 -18.84
N ASP A 167 9.49 27.21 -18.52
CA ASP A 167 9.84 27.82 -17.23
C ASP A 167 9.05 29.11 -16.95
N GLY A 168 8.75 29.91 -17.98
CA GLY A 168 7.93 31.11 -17.85
C GLY A 168 6.49 30.83 -17.42
N VAL A 169 5.85 29.81 -18.00
CA VAL A 169 4.50 29.38 -17.59
C VAL A 169 4.52 28.85 -16.15
N GLY A 170 5.52 28.03 -15.81
CA GLY A 170 5.68 27.50 -14.46
C GLY A 170 5.87 28.59 -13.41
N SER A 171 6.76 29.55 -13.66
CA SER A 171 7.03 30.66 -12.75
C SER A 171 5.81 31.53 -12.50
N GLU A 172 4.99 31.81 -13.52
CA GLU A 172 3.81 32.66 -13.35
C GLU A 172 2.65 31.89 -12.68
N MET A 173 2.52 30.59 -12.96
CA MET A 173 1.56 29.73 -12.26
C MET A 173 1.94 29.53 -10.79
N GLU A 174 3.22 29.36 -10.48
CA GLU A 174 3.72 29.30 -9.09
C GLU A 174 3.32 30.57 -8.32
N LYS A 175 3.46 31.74 -8.92
CA LYS A 175 3.01 33.02 -8.31
C LYS A 175 1.51 33.05 -8.05
N ILE A 176 0.68 32.51 -8.95
CA ILE A 176 -0.78 32.43 -8.77
C ILE A 176 -1.12 31.51 -7.59
N LEU A 177 -0.49 30.33 -7.52
CA LEU A 177 -0.76 29.34 -6.47
C LEU A 177 -0.22 29.71 -5.10
N LEU A 178 0.71 30.66 -5.03
CA LEU A 178 1.22 31.24 -3.78
C LEU A 178 0.55 32.56 -3.41
N SER A 179 -0.32 33.09 -4.26
CA SER A 179 -0.93 34.40 -4.04
C SER A 179 -2.06 34.30 -3.01
N PRO A 180 -2.11 35.20 -2.00
CA PRO A 180 -3.26 35.28 -1.08
C PRO A 180 -4.51 35.88 -1.73
N THR A 181 -4.40 36.40 -2.97
CA THR A 181 -5.52 36.96 -3.75
C THR A 181 -6.34 35.90 -4.48
N VAL A 182 -5.94 34.63 -4.37
CA VAL A 182 -6.59 33.50 -5.01
C VAL A 182 -7.22 32.61 -3.94
N ASP A 183 -8.42 32.10 -4.21
CA ASP A 183 -9.14 31.24 -3.28
C ASP A 183 -8.37 29.93 -3.01
N SER A 184 -8.36 29.48 -1.75
CA SER A 184 -7.65 28.27 -1.32
C SER A 184 -8.18 27.02 -2.02
N ASN A 185 -9.49 26.93 -2.27
CA ASN A 185 -10.06 25.76 -2.94
C ASN A 185 -9.60 25.68 -4.40
N ASP A 186 -9.48 26.83 -5.06
CA ASP A 186 -8.98 26.90 -6.42
C ASP A 186 -7.52 26.46 -6.51
N GLN A 187 -6.68 26.92 -5.57
CA GLN A 187 -5.28 26.50 -5.47
C GLN A 187 -5.17 24.97 -5.29
N GLN A 188 -5.95 24.43 -4.36
CA GLN A 188 -6.01 23.00 -4.06
C GLN A 188 -6.47 22.15 -5.26
N LEU A 189 -7.44 22.63 -6.04
CA LEU A 189 -7.95 21.95 -7.23
C LEU A 189 -6.90 21.97 -8.35
N LEU A 190 -6.25 23.11 -8.59
CA LEU A 190 -5.20 23.23 -9.61
C LEU A 190 -3.96 22.40 -9.29
N ILE A 191 -3.56 22.32 -8.03
CA ILE A 191 -2.48 21.43 -7.60
C ILE A 191 -2.79 19.98 -7.96
N SER A 192 -4.06 19.57 -7.78
CA SER A 192 -4.51 18.22 -8.16
C SER A 192 -4.48 18.01 -9.68
N ALA A 193 -4.82 19.03 -10.47
CA ALA A 193 -4.71 18.98 -11.93
C ALA A 193 -3.26 18.85 -12.40
N VAL A 194 -2.34 19.62 -11.78
CA VAL A 194 -0.89 19.57 -12.05
C VAL A 194 -0.33 18.20 -11.68
N MET A 195 -0.66 17.69 -10.50
CA MET A 195 -0.30 16.35 -10.02
C MET A 195 -0.77 15.26 -10.99
N LEU A 196 -2.05 15.26 -11.37
CA LEU A 196 -2.59 14.25 -12.27
C LEU A 196 -1.95 14.33 -13.67
N SER A 197 -1.69 15.53 -14.19
CA SER A 197 -0.93 15.73 -15.44
C SER A 197 0.48 15.14 -15.34
N LEU A 198 1.18 15.45 -14.24
CA LEU A 198 2.57 15.09 -14.01
C LEU A 198 2.77 13.57 -13.83
N MET A 199 1.87 12.90 -13.10
CA MET A 199 1.88 11.45 -12.92
C MET A 199 1.72 10.68 -14.24
N ASN A 200 1.00 11.24 -15.21
CA ASN A 200 0.82 10.60 -16.51
C ASN A 200 2.00 10.82 -17.44
N ARG A 201 2.60 12.02 -17.42
CA ARG A 201 3.86 12.27 -18.10
C ARG A 201 4.70 13.31 -17.38
N PHE A 202 5.88 12.88 -16.94
CA PHE A 202 6.81 13.70 -16.19
C PHE A 202 7.15 15.02 -16.92
N ASP A 203 7.10 16.11 -16.17
CA ASP A 203 7.35 17.49 -16.58
C ASP A 203 8.07 18.19 -15.43
N MET A 204 9.34 18.50 -15.66
CA MET A 204 10.21 19.07 -14.64
C MET A 204 9.71 20.42 -14.10
N VAL A 205 9.04 21.22 -14.94
CA VAL A 205 8.53 22.53 -14.53
C VAL A 205 7.36 22.38 -13.56
N LYS A 206 6.44 21.45 -13.86
CA LYS A 206 5.32 21.11 -12.97
C LYS A 206 5.82 20.48 -11.66
N PHE A 207 6.82 19.60 -11.73
CA PHE A 207 7.43 19.00 -10.54
C PHE A 207 8.05 20.07 -9.63
N ARG A 208 8.86 20.97 -10.20
CA ARG A 208 9.47 22.10 -9.48
C ARG A 208 8.42 22.99 -8.82
N LEU A 209 7.35 23.31 -9.54
CA LEU A 209 6.23 24.09 -9.01
C LEU A 209 5.60 23.41 -7.79
N LEU A 210 5.30 22.11 -7.85
CA LEU A 210 4.71 21.40 -6.71
C LEU A 210 5.64 21.39 -5.48
N VAL A 211 6.94 21.18 -5.69
CA VAL A 211 7.94 21.26 -4.61
C VAL A 211 8.00 22.67 -4.01
N ASN A 212 7.99 23.71 -4.85
CA ASN A 212 8.05 25.09 -4.41
C ASN A 212 6.79 25.52 -3.66
N VAL A 213 5.60 25.15 -4.16
CA VAL A 213 4.32 25.40 -3.49
C VAL A 213 4.29 24.72 -2.13
N TYR A 214 4.77 23.49 -2.02
CA TYR A 214 4.92 22.80 -0.73
C TYR A 214 5.83 23.57 0.25
N ARG A 215 6.97 24.08 -0.23
CA ARG A 215 7.94 24.81 0.61
C ARG A 215 7.47 26.19 1.04
N GLN A 216 6.70 26.89 0.19
CA GLN A 216 6.44 28.33 0.33
C GLN A 216 4.99 28.65 0.72
N SER A 217 4.02 27.77 0.46
CA SER A 217 2.61 28.07 0.74
C SER A 217 2.36 28.24 2.24
N PRO A 218 1.71 29.35 2.66
CA PRO A 218 1.27 29.52 4.04
C PRO A 218 0.07 28.63 4.38
N ASP A 219 -0.74 28.28 3.37
CA ASP A 219 -1.95 27.48 3.49
C ASP A 219 -1.61 25.98 3.63
N GLU A 220 -2.06 25.38 4.74
CA GLU A 220 -1.79 23.97 5.08
C GLU A 220 -2.44 23.00 4.09
N PRO A 221 -3.75 23.08 3.77
CA PRO A 221 -4.36 22.27 2.71
C PRO A 221 -3.63 22.31 1.36
N VAL A 222 -3.26 23.51 0.89
CA VAL A 222 -2.52 23.70 -0.37
C VAL A 222 -1.16 23.01 -0.30
N ARG A 223 -0.43 23.22 0.81
CA ARG A 223 0.88 22.59 1.05
C ARG A 223 0.78 21.07 1.06
N GLN A 224 -0.20 20.50 1.77
CA GLN A 224 -0.34 19.05 1.89
C GLN A 224 -0.73 18.37 0.56
N ARG A 225 -1.55 19.00 -0.27
CA ARG A 225 -1.83 18.51 -1.63
C ARG A 225 -0.60 18.58 -2.53
N ALA A 226 0.18 19.66 -2.42
CA ALA A 226 1.43 19.79 -3.17
C ALA A 226 2.45 18.72 -2.76
N LEU A 227 2.56 18.42 -1.46
CA LEU A 227 3.38 17.33 -0.92
C LEU A 227 3.02 15.98 -1.56
N VAL A 228 1.75 15.61 -1.50
CA VAL A 228 1.27 14.36 -2.10
C VAL A 228 1.56 14.37 -3.60
N GLY A 229 1.33 15.49 -4.28
CA GLY A 229 1.46 15.56 -5.73
C GLY A 229 2.88 15.39 -6.26
N TRP A 230 3.89 16.00 -5.63
CA TRP A 230 5.27 15.80 -6.09
C TRP A 230 5.78 14.40 -5.70
N VAL A 231 5.38 13.85 -4.56
CA VAL A 231 5.79 12.50 -4.12
C VAL A 231 5.19 11.42 -5.03
N MET A 232 3.91 11.53 -5.39
CA MET A 232 3.24 10.58 -6.32
C MET A 232 3.75 10.69 -7.76
N SER A 233 4.44 11.79 -8.07
CA SER A 233 5.04 12.04 -9.38
C SER A 233 6.55 11.74 -9.42
N LEU A 234 7.12 11.23 -8.33
CA LEU A 234 8.53 10.92 -8.25
C LEU A 234 8.83 9.64 -9.03
N ASP A 235 9.76 9.72 -9.96
CA ASP A 235 10.20 8.59 -10.77
C ASP A 235 11.71 8.67 -10.98
N ASP A 236 12.41 7.64 -10.49
CA ASP A 236 13.87 7.53 -10.50
C ASP A 236 14.44 7.52 -11.93
N GLU A 237 13.64 7.09 -12.91
CA GLU A 237 14.07 7.03 -14.32
C GLU A 237 14.51 8.40 -14.86
N TRP A 238 13.97 9.49 -14.31
CA TRP A 238 14.23 10.85 -14.80
C TRP A 238 15.35 11.58 -14.07
N LEU A 239 15.94 11.00 -13.02
CA LEU A 239 17.04 11.62 -12.26
C LEU A 239 18.27 11.88 -13.14
N SER A 240 18.52 11.03 -14.13
CA SER A 240 19.62 11.18 -15.09
C SER A 240 19.38 12.32 -16.10
N VAL A 241 18.12 12.53 -16.49
CA VAL A 241 17.70 13.61 -17.42
C VAL A 241 17.60 14.95 -16.68
N TYR A 242 17.12 14.92 -15.44
CA TYR A 242 16.92 16.09 -14.58
C TYR A 242 17.59 15.92 -13.21
N PRO A 243 18.93 16.08 -13.12
CA PRO A 243 19.65 16.01 -11.84
C PRO A 243 19.17 17.03 -10.80
N GLU A 244 18.54 18.12 -11.26
CA GLU A 244 17.93 19.13 -10.40
C GLU A 244 16.83 18.59 -9.47
N ILE A 245 16.19 17.45 -9.80
CA ILE A 245 15.23 16.77 -8.91
C ILE A 245 15.87 16.47 -7.56
N LYS A 246 17.08 15.91 -7.57
CA LYS A 246 17.82 15.55 -6.36
C LYS A 246 18.16 16.80 -5.54
N ALA A 247 18.62 17.87 -6.20
CA ALA A 247 18.93 19.13 -5.52
C ALA A 247 17.70 19.76 -4.85
N LEU A 248 16.53 19.74 -5.52
CA LEU A 248 15.27 20.23 -4.94
C LEU A 248 14.84 19.42 -3.73
N ILE A 249 14.94 18.09 -3.80
CA ILE A 249 14.57 17.20 -2.69
C ILE A 249 15.56 17.35 -1.53
N ASP A 250 16.86 17.40 -1.79
CA ASP A 250 17.85 17.62 -0.73
C ASP A 250 17.61 18.94 0.02
N GLU A 251 17.17 19.98 -0.69
CA GLU A 251 16.75 21.24 -0.07
C GLU A 251 15.50 21.09 0.81
N VAL A 252 14.49 20.33 0.36
CA VAL A 252 13.30 20.00 1.16
C VAL A 252 13.68 19.26 2.44
N LEU A 253 14.59 18.28 2.32
CA LEU A 253 14.97 17.38 3.41
C LEU A 253 15.86 18.03 4.48
N LYS A 254 16.33 19.26 4.27
CA LYS A 254 16.92 20.07 5.35
C LYS A 254 15.92 20.38 6.46
N SER A 255 14.62 20.39 6.14
CA SER A 255 13.56 20.63 7.12
C SER A 255 13.18 19.34 7.85
N LYS A 256 13.34 19.32 9.18
CA LYS A 256 12.86 18.22 10.03
C LYS A 256 11.35 17.99 9.89
N ARG A 257 10.57 19.07 9.67
CA ARG A 257 9.13 18.99 9.40
C ARG A 257 8.85 18.20 8.13
N ALA A 258 9.57 18.49 7.04
CA ALA A 258 9.38 17.78 5.78
C ALA A 258 9.74 16.31 5.90
N CYS A 259 10.85 15.99 6.59
CA CYS A 259 11.18 14.63 6.93
C CYS A 259 10.06 13.96 7.74
N ARG A 260 9.44 14.69 8.68
CA ARG A 260 8.29 14.22 9.48
C ARG A 260 7.11 13.81 8.60
N GLU A 261 6.65 14.77 7.80
CA GLU A 261 5.48 14.65 6.93
C GLU A 261 5.68 13.60 5.83
N LEU A 262 6.89 13.42 5.30
CA LEU A 262 7.18 12.38 4.31
C LEU A 262 7.01 10.97 4.87
N THR A 263 7.51 10.67 6.07
CA THR A 263 7.27 9.33 6.65
C THR A 263 5.82 9.12 7.04
N GLU A 264 5.14 10.17 7.56
CA GLU A 264 3.70 10.09 7.81
C GLU A 264 2.95 9.79 6.51
N LEU A 265 3.29 10.46 5.40
CA LEU A 265 2.73 10.20 4.08
C LEU A 265 3.00 8.75 3.60
N GLN A 266 4.22 8.25 3.77
CA GLN A 266 4.57 6.86 3.43
C GLN A 266 3.68 5.85 4.16
N MET A 267 3.40 6.08 5.44
CA MET A 267 2.50 5.23 6.23
C MET A 267 1.04 5.39 5.78
N GLN A 268 0.58 6.63 5.56
CA GLN A 268 -0.78 6.93 5.13
C GLN A 268 -1.11 6.34 3.74
N LEU A 269 -0.16 6.27 2.82
CA LEU A 269 -0.34 5.61 1.52
C LEU A 269 -0.63 4.12 1.66
N ILE A 270 0.03 3.46 2.62
CA ILE A 270 -0.17 2.03 2.89
C ILE A 270 -1.57 1.80 3.48
N TYR A 271 -2.04 2.70 4.36
CA TYR A 271 -3.42 2.66 4.85
C TYR A 271 -4.45 2.88 3.73
N ALA A 272 -4.24 3.89 2.88
CA ALA A 272 -5.10 4.13 1.73
C ALA A 272 -5.17 2.90 0.79
N LEU A 273 -4.05 2.23 0.57
CA LEU A 273 -3.99 1.03 -0.26
C LEU A 273 -4.78 -0.16 0.33
N ASN A 274 -4.82 -0.27 1.66
CA ASN A 274 -5.55 -1.32 2.35
C ASN A 274 -7.05 -1.01 2.54
N ALA A 275 -7.54 0.14 2.08
CA ALA A 275 -8.94 0.56 2.27
C ALA A 275 -9.97 -0.48 1.80
N ASP A 276 -9.73 -1.22 0.71
CA ASP A 276 -10.62 -2.31 0.26
C ASP A 276 -10.73 -3.43 1.31
N LYS A 277 -9.58 -3.82 1.90
CA LYS A 277 -9.50 -4.89 2.91
C LYS A 277 -10.11 -4.41 4.23
N ASP A 278 -9.76 -3.20 4.64
CA ASP A 278 -10.27 -2.58 5.87
C ASP A 278 -11.79 -2.43 5.79
N SER A 279 -12.30 -2.00 4.63
CA SER A 279 -13.74 -1.89 4.39
C SER A 279 -14.45 -3.25 4.39
N ALA A 280 -13.80 -4.32 3.91
CA ALA A 280 -14.36 -5.67 3.97
C ALA A 280 -14.46 -6.16 5.41
N VAL A 281 -13.43 -5.95 6.23
CA VAL A 281 -13.46 -6.26 7.68
C VAL A 281 -14.61 -5.52 8.36
N VAL A 282 -14.78 -4.23 8.07
CA VAL A 282 -15.89 -3.43 8.63
C VAL A 282 -17.24 -3.98 8.18
N HIS A 283 -17.43 -4.24 6.89
CA HIS A 283 -18.71 -4.68 6.34
C HIS A 283 -19.08 -6.13 6.74
N ASP A 284 -18.11 -7.04 6.76
CA ASP A 284 -18.34 -8.47 6.91
C ASP A 284 -18.26 -8.93 8.37
N GLU A 285 -17.45 -8.26 9.20
CA GLU A 285 -17.27 -8.62 10.62
C GLU A 285 -17.98 -7.64 11.55
N ILE A 286 -17.84 -6.32 11.34
CA ILE A 286 -18.24 -5.32 12.34
C ILE A 286 -19.72 -4.88 12.18
N VAL A 287 -20.14 -4.51 10.98
CA VAL A 287 -21.51 -4.01 10.70
C VAL A 287 -22.60 -5.04 11.05
N PRO A 288 -22.46 -6.35 10.77
CA PRO A 288 -23.49 -7.33 11.12
C PRO A 288 -23.71 -7.45 12.64
N ASP A 289 -22.64 -7.33 13.43
CA ASP A 289 -22.72 -7.36 14.89
C ASP A 289 -23.42 -6.10 15.44
N LEU A 290 -23.24 -4.95 14.79
CA LEU A 290 -23.95 -3.71 15.13
C LEU A 290 -25.45 -3.78 14.77
N LEU A 291 -25.79 -4.33 13.59
CA LEU A 291 -27.17 -4.35 13.07
C LEU A 291 -28.08 -5.41 13.72
N LYS A 292 -27.52 -6.53 14.19
CA LYS A 292 -28.31 -7.56 14.89
C LYS A 292 -28.88 -7.05 16.23
N ASN A 293 -28.34 -5.95 16.76
CA ASN A 293 -28.63 -5.43 18.10
C ASN A 293 -29.45 -4.13 18.06
N ASN A 294 -30.55 -4.12 17.30
CA ASN A 294 -31.45 -2.96 17.12
C ASN A 294 -32.15 -2.47 18.42
N SER A 295 -32.07 -3.23 19.52
CA SER A 295 -32.58 -2.85 20.84
C SER A 295 -31.67 -1.90 21.61
N LEU A 296 -30.52 -1.47 21.07
CA LEU A 296 -29.54 -0.63 21.78
C LEU A 296 -29.39 0.76 21.15
N ARG A 297 -29.35 1.80 21.98
CA ARG A 297 -29.06 3.20 21.62
C ARG A 297 -27.60 3.54 21.92
N MET A 298 -26.85 3.94 20.90
CA MET A 298 -25.48 4.46 21.09
C MET A 298 -25.50 5.94 21.48
N THR A 299 -24.95 6.28 22.64
CA THR A 299 -24.81 7.66 23.14
C THR A 299 -23.33 8.04 23.32
N ASN A 300 -23.02 9.33 23.47
CA ASN A 300 -21.66 9.81 23.71
C ASN A 300 -21.02 9.28 25.01
N ASN A 301 -21.81 8.70 25.92
CA ASN A 301 -21.36 8.18 27.22
C ASN A 301 -21.39 6.64 27.32
N GLY A 302 -21.68 5.94 26.23
CA GLY A 302 -21.80 4.48 26.20
C GLY A 302 -23.02 3.99 25.42
N ILE A 303 -23.27 2.69 25.46
CA ILE A 303 -24.39 2.02 24.79
C ILE A 303 -25.50 1.80 25.82
N GLU A 304 -26.66 2.41 25.58
CA GLU A 304 -27.85 2.31 26.44
C GLU A 304 -28.85 1.30 25.86
N GLU A 305 -29.38 0.42 26.68
CA GLU A 305 -30.34 -0.59 26.26
C GLU A 305 -31.78 -0.06 26.24
N VAL A 306 -32.45 -0.17 25.09
CA VAL A 306 -33.90 -0.02 24.98
C VAL A 306 -34.50 -1.39 25.29
N LYS A 307 -35.03 -1.52 26.50
CA LYS A 307 -35.64 -2.77 26.97
C LYS A 307 -36.71 -3.26 25.99
N GLU A 308 -36.44 -4.36 25.31
CA GLU A 308 -37.48 -5.20 24.72
C GLU A 308 -37.37 -6.64 25.22
N ASP A 309 -38.55 -7.17 25.54
CA ASP A 309 -38.93 -8.53 25.92
C ASP A 309 -38.44 -9.11 27.28
N PRO A 310 -39.24 -8.96 28.37
CA PRO A 310 -38.95 -9.53 29.70
C PRO A 310 -38.81 -11.06 29.73
N LEU A 311 -39.19 -11.76 28.66
CA LEU A 311 -39.17 -13.22 28.59
C LEU A 311 -37.78 -13.77 28.25
N GLU A 312 -36.95 -13.01 27.51
CA GLU A 312 -35.64 -13.45 27.04
C GLU A 312 -34.57 -13.36 28.15
N ASP A 313 -34.63 -12.29 28.96
CA ASP A 313 -33.80 -12.10 30.16
C ASP A 313 -33.98 -13.19 31.22
N VAL A 314 -35.16 -13.84 31.23
CA VAL A 314 -35.48 -14.93 32.17
C VAL A 314 -34.92 -16.27 31.70
N LEU A 315 -34.80 -16.48 30.39
CA LEU A 315 -34.32 -17.74 29.80
C LEU A 315 -32.79 -17.75 29.64
N HIS A 316 -32.17 -16.59 29.45
CA HIS A 316 -30.73 -16.45 29.22
C HIS A 316 -30.14 -15.22 29.94
N PRO A 317 -29.88 -15.30 31.26
CA PRO A 317 -29.43 -14.16 32.06
C PRO A 317 -28.08 -13.56 31.59
N ASP A 318 -27.18 -14.38 31.06
CA ASP A 318 -25.83 -13.93 30.62
C ASP A 318 -25.80 -13.51 29.13
N ALA A 319 -26.85 -13.80 28.36
CA ALA A 319 -26.84 -13.53 26.92
C ALA A 319 -26.90 -12.04 26.60
N ALA A 320 -27.49 -11.22 27.48
CA ALA A 320 -27.46 -9.77 27.34
C ALA A 320 -26.04 -9.22 27.54
N GLU A 321 -25.33 -9.70 28.56
CA GLU A 321 -23.97 -9.28 28.90
C GLU A 321 -22.97 -9.70 27.80
N GLU A 322 -23.05 -10.95 27.31
CA GLU A 322 -22.22 -11.40 26.18
C GLU A 322 -22.49 -10.64 24.87
N ARG A 323 -23.73 -10.21 24.63
CA ARG A 323 -24.08 -9.37 23.47
C ARG A 323 -23.46 -7.98 23.60
N MET A 324 -23.50 -7.43 24.81
CA MET A 324 -22.95 -6.11 25.15
C MET A 324 -21.42 -6.10 24.99
N GLU A 325 -20.73 -7.11 25.53
CA GLU A 325 -19.27 -7.27 25.38
C GLU A 325 -18.85 -7.41 23.92
N ARG A 326 -19.58 -8.21 23.13
CA ARG A 326 -19.31 -8.37 21.69
C ARG A 326 -19.49 -7.05 20.93
N LEU A 327 -20.53 -6.29 21.24
CA LEU A 327 -20.78 -5.01 20.57
C LEU A 327 -19.73 -3.96 20.94
N GLU A 328 -19.33 -3.88 22.22
CA GLU A 328 -18.22 -3.03 22.65
C GLU A 328 -16.90 -3.42 21.96
N ALA A 329 -16.60 -4.72 21.87
CA ALA A 329 -15.40 -5.19 21.19
C ALA A 329 -15.40 -4.80 19.71
N SER A 330 -16.52 -4.97 19.01
CA SER A 330 -16.69 -4.59 17.60
C SER A 330 -16.61 -3.08 17.39
N PHE A 331 -17.22 -2.27 18.27
CA PHE A 331 -17.12 -0.81 18.22
C PHE A 331 -15.70 -0.32 18.49
N ASN A 332 -15.05 -0.83 19.54
CA ASN A 332 -13.67 -0.50 19.88
C ASN A 332 -12.71 -0.89 18.74
N LYS A 333 -12.91 -2.05 18.11
CA LYS A 333 -12.15 -2.47 16.93
C LYS A 333 -12.31 -1.49 15.77
N MET A 334 -13.52 -1.03 15.47
CA MET A 334 -13.76 -0.01 14.44
C MET A 334 -13.05 1.32 14.78
N MET A 335 -13.14 1.76 16.03
CA MET A 335 -12.49 2.99 16.50
C MET A 335 -10.96 2.90 16.42
N ASP A 336 -10.38 1.75 16.78
CA ASP A 336 -8.94 1.51 16.70
C ASP A 336 -8.46 1.48 15.25
N MET A 337 -9.23 0.87 14.33
CA MET A 337 -8.94 0.93 12.89
C MET A 337 -8.93 2.38 12.39
N GLN A 338 -9.95 3.17 12.73
CA GLN A 338 -10.03 4.58 12.35
C GLN A 338 -8.86 5.41 12.93
N LYS A 339 -8.52 5.21 14.21
CA LYS A 339 -7.38 5.89 14.86
C LYS A 339 -6.05 5.53 14.22
N GLN A 340 -5.89 4.29 13.78
CA GLN A 340 -4.72 3.86 13.01
C GLN A 340 -4.66 4.50 11.62
N GLY A 341 -5.78 4.99 11.09
CA GLY A 341 -5.86 5.67 9.81
C GLY A 341 -6.47 4.83 8.69
N ALA A 342 -7.08 3.68 9.03
CA ALA A 342 -7.86 2.88 8.09
C ALA A 342 -9.10 3.65 7.58
N ASP A 343 -9.42 3.46 6.31
CA ASP A 343 -10.62 4.04 5.70
C ASP A 343 -11.82 3.11 5.87
N ILE A 344 -12.57 3.33 6.94
CA ILE A 344 -13.74 2.52 7.29
C ILE A 344 -15.01 2.90 6.49
N TYR A 345 -14.98 4.01 5.73
CA TYR A 345 -16.15 4.56 5.05
C TYR A 345 -16.16 4.30 3.54
N PHE A 346 -15.05 3.85 2.96
CA PHE A 346 -14.91 3.58 1.53
C PHE A 346 -16.05 2.72 0.97
N GLY A 347 -16.35 1.58 1.61
CA GLY A 347 -17.42 0.68 1.16
C GLY A 347 -18.79 1.33 1.09
N GLY A 348 -19.16 2.10 2.13
CA GLY A 348 -20.46 2.77 2.22
C GLY A 348 -20.66 3.86 1.16
N PHE A 349 -19.63 4.65 0.87
CA PHE A 349 -19.71 5.72 -0.12
C PHE A 349 -19.39 5.29 -1.54
N SER A 350 -18.81 4.10 -1.76
CA SER A 350 -18.40 3.62 -3.08
C SER A 350 -19.54 3.66 -4.13
N GLN A 351 -20.75 3.26 -3.73
CA GLN A 351 -21.91 3.26 -4.62
C GLN A 351 -22.45 4.67 -4.89
N MET A 352 -22.23 5.60 -3.96
CA MET A 352 -22.66 6.99 -4.07
C MET A 352 -21.77 7.81 -5.03
N LYS A 353 -20.62 7.27 -5.46
CA LYS A 353 -19.78 7.87 -6.52
C LYS A 353 -20.37 7.75 -7.93
N ARG A 354 -21.61 7.27 -8.04
CA ARG A 354 -22.39 7.22 -9.29
C ARG A 354 -23.25 8.47 -9.52
N TYR A 355 -23.31 9.40 -8.58
CA TYR A 355 -24.05 10.65 -8.76
C TYR A 355 -23.46 11.50 -9.91
N PRO A 356 -24.30 12.26 -10.65
CA PRO A 356 -23.85 13.07 -11.80
C PRO A 356 -22.71 14.04 -11.50
N PHE A 357 -22.59 14.51 -10.26
CA PHE A 357 -21.46 15.32 -9.78
C PHE A 357 -20.10 14.71 -10.13
N PHE A 358 -19.96 13.38 -10.10
CA PHE A 358 -18.69 12.69 -10.36
C PHE A 358 -18.43 12.40 -11.84
N TYR A 359 -19.29 12.89 -12.75
CA TYR A 359 -19.03 12.81 -14.20
C TYR A 359 -17.95 13.80 -14.63
N ASP A 360 -17.85 14.94 -13.93
CA ASP A 360 -16.75 15.88 -14.11
C ASP A 360 -15.52 15.41 -13.33
N ILE A 361 -14.36 15.37 -14.00
CA ILE A 361 -13.12 14.87 -13.41
C ILE A 361 -12.60 15.76 -12.26
N SER A 362 -12.75 17.08 -12.38
CA SER A 362 -12.35 18.05 -11.35
C SER A 362 -13.05 17.80 -10.02
N ASN A 363 -14.32 17.39 -10.05
CA ASN A 363 -15.15 17.18 -8.87
C ASN A 363 -14.67 16.06 -7.94
N TRP A 364 -13.81 15.16 -8.43
CA TRP A 364 -13.13 14.17 -7.58
C TRP A 364 -12.07 14.78 -6.67
N PHE A 365 -11.60 15.98 -6.99
CA PHE A 365 -10.53 16.69 -6.28
C PHE A 365 -11.00 18.04 -5.71
N THR A 366 -12.25 18.44 -5.92
CA THR A 366 -12.81 19.69 -5.40
C THR A 366 -12.91 19.63 -3.88
N PRO A 367 -12.26 20.53 -3.11
CA PRO A 367 -12.47 20.63 -1.68
C PRO A 367 -13.94 20.88 -1.34
N PHE A 368 -14.44 20.39 -0.21
CA PHE A 368 -15.85 20.56 0.12
C PHE A 368 -16.17 22.01 0.54
N TYR A 369 -17.16 22.61 -0.12
CA TYR A 369 -17.73 23.89 0.27
C TYR A 369 -19.25 23.95 0.01
N LEU A 370 -19.97 24.67 0.86
CA LEU A 370 -21.44 24.68 0.91
C LEU A 370 -22.10 25.36 -0.30
N GLN A 371 -21.39 26.30 -0.91
CA GLN A 371 -21.88 27.10 -2.04
C GLN A 371 -21.71 26.38 -3.39
N HIS A 372 -21.25 25.13 -3.40
CA HIS A 372 -21.05 24.38 -4.64
C HIS A 372 -22.39 24.23 -5.39
N PRO A 373 -22.46 24.52 -6.71
CA PRO A 373 -23.71 24.61 -7.47
C PRO A 373 -24.62 23.37 -7.37
N ASP A 374 -24.03 22.16 -7.31
CA ASP A 374 -24.79 20.91 -7.26
C ASP A 374 -25.46 20.62 -5.90
N ILE A 375 -25.07 21.32 -4.82
CA ILE A 375 -25.64 21.12 -3.48
C ILE A 375 -26.21 22.39 -2.84
N SER A 376 -25.81 23.57 -3.30
CA SER A 376 -26.13 24.87 -2.68
C SER A 376 -27.63 25.08 -2.54
N GLN A 377 -28.41 24.76 -3.56
CA GLN A 377 -29.87 24.89 -3.53
C GLN A 377 -30.52 24.06 -2.41
N PHE A 378 -29.98 22.87 -2.14
CA PHE A 378 -30.47 22.02 -1.07
C PHE A 378 -30.03 22.53 0.30
N MET A 379 -28.77 22.91 0.44
CA MET A 379 -28.22 23.46 1.68
C MET A 379 -28.94 24.75 2.11
N GLU A 380 -29.34 25.59 1.16
CA GLU A 380 -30.14 26.79 1.42
C GLU A 380 -31.58 26.46 1.88
N ARG A 381 -32.20 25.41 1.35
CA ARG A 381 -33.57 25.01 1.77
C ARG A 381 -33.62 24.46 3.18
N ILE A 382 -32.55 23.82 3.61
CA ILE A 382 -32.45 23.17 4.91
C ILE A 382 -32.01 24.14 6.03
N GLU A 383 -31.56 25.36 5.68
CA GLU A 383 -31.12 26.46 6.57
C GLU A 383 -31.18 26.12 8.08
N SER A 384 -30.00 25.95 8.70
CA SER A 384 -29.81 25.72 10.15
C SER A 384 -30.05 24.30 10.68
N ASP A 385 -29.89 23.26 9.85
CA ASP A 385 -29.86 21.88 10.35
C ASP A 385 -28.52 21.59 11.05
N LYS A 386 -28.52 21.81 12.37
CA LYS A 386 -27.40 21.53 13.28
C LYS A 386 -26.84 20.12 13.11
N PHE A 387 -27.67 19.15 12.72
CA PHE A 387 -27.19 17.80 12.46
C PHE A 387 -26.28 17.75 11.23
N LEU A 388 -26.70 18.30 10.10
CA LEU A 388 -25.87 18.35 8.90
C LEU A 388 -24.57 19.13 9.13
N GLU A 389 -24.64 20.26 9.85
CA GLU A 389 -23.45 21.01 10.23
C GLU A 389 -22.52 20.15 11.10
N ASN A 390 -23.05 19.47 12.13
CA ASN A 390 -22.25 18.59 12.98
C ASN A 390 -21.65 17.42 12.23
N VAL A 391 -22.36 16.80 11.29
CA VAL A 391 -21.82 15.68 10.49
C VAL A 391 -20.74 16.18 9.52
N LEU A 392 -21.04 17.21 8.72
CA LEU A 392 -20.12 17.72 7.69
C LEU A 392 -18.88 18.41 8.28
N GLN A 393 -19.06 19.01 9.46
CA GLN A 393 -17.95 19.33 10.33
C GLN A 393 -17.46 17.99 10.88
N LYS A 394 -17.86 17.53 12.06
CA LYS A 394 -17.15 16.56 12.91
C LYS A 394 -16.89 15.15 12.37
N ALA A 395 -17.60 14.66 11.35
CA ALA A 395 -17.37 13.31 10.82
C ALA A 395 -16.03 13.19 10.04
N PRO A 396 -15.38 12.01 10.08
CA PRO A 396 -14.12 11.68 9.39
C PRO A 396 -14.24 11.49 7.87
N PHE A 397 -15.06 12.29 7.19
CA PHE A 397 -15.27 12.17 5.75
C PHE A 397 -14.20 12.92 4.94
N CYS A 398 -13.75 12.32 3.84
CA CYS A 398 -13.03 13.06 2.79
C CYS A 398 -13.98 14.00 2.03
N ASP A 399 -13.44 14.89 1.19
CA ASP A 399 -14.24 15.94 0.56
C ASP A 399 -15.28 15.36 -0.40
N SER A 400 -14.90 14.35 -1.19
CA SER A 400 -15.84 13.69 -2.09
C SER A 400 -16.94 12.94 -1.33
N ASP A 401 -16.65 12.39 -0.15
CA ASP A 401 -17.66 11.70 0.68
C ASP A 401 -18.66 12.69 1.28
N LYS A 402 -18.22 13.90 1.64
CA LYS A 402 -19.14 14.97 2.07
C LYS A 402 -20.14 15.33 0.97
N TYR A 403 -19.69 15.47 -0.28
CA TYR A 403 -20.61 15.69 -1.42
C TYR A 403 -21.59 14.52 -1.60
N SER A 404 -21.09 13.28 -1.58
CA SER A 404 -21.91 12.07 -1.64
C SER A 404 -22.95 12.03 -0.51
N PHE A 405 -22.54 12.37 0.71
CA PHE A 405 -23.40 12.39 1.89
C PHE A 405 -24.54 13.41 1.73
N VAL A 406 -24.23 14.65 1.34
CA VAL A 406 -25.26 15.70 1.14
C VAL A 406 -26.28 15.28 0.07
N MET A 407 -25.81 14.72 -1.05
CA MET A 407 -26.70 14.26 -2.13
C MET A 407 -27.56 13.07 -1.73
N ALA A 408 -27.01 12.10 -0.99
CA ALA A 408 -27.77 10.98 -0.46
C ALA A 408 -28.79 11.46 0.58
N PHE A 409 -28.38 12.37 1.46
CA PHE A 409 -29.25 12.95 2.47
C PHE A 409 -30.42 13.71 1.85
N GLN A 410 -30.18 14.48 0.77
CA GLN A 410 -31.23 15.16 0.01
C GLN A 410 -32.33 14.21 -0.50
N GLN A 411 -31.98 12.97 -0.84
CA GLN A 411 -32.94 11.98 -1.34
C GLN A 411 -33.77 11.35 -0.22
N VAL A 412 -33.20 11.23 0.98
CA VAL A 412 -33.79 10.44 2.08
C VAL A 412 -34.43 11.31 3.17
N VAL A 413 -34.00 12.57 3.36
CA VAL A 413 -34.42 13.43 4.48
C VAL A 413 -35.95 13.55 4.62
N ASN A 414 -36.67 13.63 3.50
CA ASN A 414 -38.13 13.75 3.47
C ASN A 414 -38.86 12.43 3.78
N GLY A 415 -38.16 11.29 3.77
CA GLY A 415 -38.69 9.97 4.12
C GLY A 415 -38.37 9.50 5.54
N LEU A 416 -37.56 10.24 6.30
CA LEU A 416 -37.15 9.83 7.65
C LEU A 416 -38.31 9.85 8.67
N PRO A 417 -38.38 8.87 9.59
CA PRO A 417 -39.34 8.86 10.70
C PRO A 417 -39.25 10.10 11.60
N GLU A 418 -40.37 10.47 12.23
CA GLU A 418 -40.48 11.69 13.04
C GLU A 418 -39.50 11.73 14.22
N HIS A 419 -39.22 10.58 14.86
CA HIS A 419 -38.26 10.49 15.95
C HIS A 419 -36.81 10.78 15.48
N MET A 420 -36.42 10.32 14.29
CA MET A 420 -35.11 10.63 13.71
C MET A 420 -35.01 12.11 13.35
N ARG A 421 -36.09 12.70 12.81
CA ARG A 421 -36.15 14.15 12.56
C ARG A 421 -36.00 14.96 13.84
N GLN A 422 -36.57 14.51 14.95
CA GLN A 422 -36.39 15.17 16.25
C GLN A 422 -34.95 15.05 16.77
N MET A 423 -34.29 13.89 16.62
CA MET A 423 -32.86 13.75 16.95
C MET A 423 -31.98 14.66 16.09
N MET A 424 -32.23 14.74 14.79
CA MET A 424 -31.50 15.65 13.89
C MET A 424 -31.68 17.12 14.31
N LYS A 425 -32.89 17.54 14.67
CA LYS A 425 -33.14 18.90 15.19
C LYS A 425 -32.35 19.22 16.46
N ARG A 426 -32.01 18.21 17.27
CA ARG A 426 -31.16 18.35 18.47
C ARG A 426 -29.66 18.37 18.13
N GLY A 427 -29.28 18.04 16.89
CA GLY A 427 -27.90 17.95 16.44
C GLY A 427 -27.15 16.74 16.98
N GLU A 428 -27.86 15.73 17.47
CA GLU A 428 -27.26 14.50 18.02
C GLU A 428 -26.73 13.61 16.88
N THR A 429 -25.45 13.22 16.95
CA THR A 429 -24.81 12.32 15.98
C THR A 429 -24.15 11.15 16.69
N SER A 430 -24.39 9.92 16.23
CA SER A 430 -23.71 8.70 16.73
C SER A 430 -22.42 8.39 15.97
N LEU A 431 -21.92 9.34 15.17
CA LEU A 431 -20.69 9.17 14.39
C LEU A 431 -19.47 9.54 15.25
N PRO A 432 -18.34 8.85 15.06
CA PRO A 432 -17.09 9.25 15.71
C PRO A 432 -16.73 10.69 15.32
N GLU A 433 -16.55 11.53 16.33
CA GLU A 433 -16.21 12.94 16.17
C GLU A 433 -14.68 13.11 16.14
N ILE A 434 -14.21 13.98 15.25
CA ILE A 434 -12.81 14.42 15.25
C ILE A 434 -12.75 15.86 15.74
N ASP A 435 -11.84 16.11 16.67
CA ASP A 435 -11.59 17.44 17.23
C ASP A 435 -11.06 18.44 16.17
N VAL A 436 -11.34 19.72 16.41
CA VAL A 436 -11.01 20.83 15.50
C VAL A 436 -9.50 20.94 15.28
N GLU A 437 -8.69 20.73 16.32
CA GLU A 437 -7.23 20.78 16.22
C GLU A 437 -6.68 19.66 15.32
N GLU A 438 -7.20 18.43 15.47
CA GLU A 438 -6.80 17.30 14.63
C GLU A 438 -7.14 17.56 13.16
N ARG A 439 -8.29 18.16 12.86
CA ARG A 439 -8.72 18.49 11.48
C ARG A 439 -7.83 19.48 10.76
N GLN A 440 -7.29 20.43 11.50
CA GLN A 440 -6.38 21.44 10.95
C GLN A 440 -4.95 20.90 10.83
N SER A 441 -4.67 19.71 11.37
CA SER A 441 -3.37 19.07 11.23
C SER A 441 -3.09 18.68 9.78
N GLY A 442 -1.85 18.87 9.34
CA GLY A 442 -1.42 18.42 8.01
C GLY A 442 -1.61 16.91 7.80
N ALA A 443 -1.53 16.10 8.87
CA ALA A 443 -1.76 14.67 8.80
C ALA A 443 -3.21 14.31 8.45
N TYR A 444 -4.17 14.99 9.06
CA TYR A 444 -5.58 14.80 8.74
C TYR A 444 -5.90 15.22 7.31
N ILE A 445 -5.45 16.42 6.91
CA ILE A 445 -5.73 16.97 5.58
C ILE A 445 -5.14 16.09 4.48
N ARG A 446 -3.91 15.59 4.64
CA ARG A 446 -3.33 14.60 3.71
C ARG A 446 -4.14 13.32 3.65
N ARG A 447 -4.57 12.79 4.80
CA ARG A 447 -5.35 11.54 4.86
C ARG A 447 -6.66 11.69 4.07
N CYS A 448 -7.38 12.81 4.24
CA CYS A 448 -8.57 13.11 3.47
C CYS A 448 -8.27 13.16 1.96
N TYR A 449 -7.20 13.84 1.56
CA TYR A 449 -6.82 13.93 0.16
C TYR A 449 -6.42 12.57 -0.45
N LEU A 450 -5.69 11.73 0.29
CA LEU A 450 -5.35 10.36 -0.16
C LEU A 450 -6.59 9.49 -0.31
N MET A 451 -7.58 9.66 0.57
CA MET A 451 -8.89 9.00 0.46
C MET A 451 -9.63 9.41 -0.82
N ASP A 452 -9.65 10.71 -1.15
CA ASP A 452 -10.21 11.23 -2.41
C ASP A 452 -9.47 10.68 -3.64
N MET A 453 -8.13 10.68 -3.62
CA MET A 453 -7.31 10.08 -4.67
C MET A 453 -7.61 8.59 -4.86
N TYR A 454 -7.70 7.84 -3.75
CA TYR A 454 -8.00 6.41 -3.79
C TYR A 454 -9.36 6.14 -4.44
N ARG A 455 -10.39 6.92 -4.07
CA ARG A 455 -11.73 6.86 -4.69
C ARG A 455 -11.66 7.13 -6.18
N PHE A 456 -10.94 8.17 -6.62
CA PHE A 456 -10.77 8.48 -8.03
C PHE A 456 -10.14 7.30 -8.79
N PHE A 457 -9.00 6.79 -8.33
CA PHE A 457 -8.28 5.73 -9.04
C PHE A 457 -8.97 4.36 -9.00
N LYS A 458 -9.88 4.12 -8.05
CA LYS A 458 -10.66 2.88 -7.97
C LYS A 458 -12.01 2.94 -8.69
N LEU A 459 -12.73 4.06 -8.55
CA LEU A 459 -14.15 4.15 -8.89
C LEU A 459 -14.43 4.97 -10.15
N PHE A 460 -13.52 5.87 -10.57
CA PHE A 460 -13.74 6.70 -11.74
C PHE A 460 -13.97 5.84 -13.00
N PRO A 461 -15.03 6.07 -13.80
CA PRO A 461 -15.35 5.23 -14.95
C PRO A 461 -14.23 5.14 -15.99
N ASN A 462 -13.54 6.26 -16.24
CA ASN A 462 -12.42 6.32 -17.19
C ASN A 462 -11.04 6.23 -16.51
N ARG A 463 -10.94 5.62 -15.33
CA ARG A 463 -9.68 5.50 -14.56
C ARG A 463 -8.52 4.87 -15.33
N THR A 464 -8.79 3.98 -16.29
CA THR A 464 -7.77 3.33 -17.13
C THR A 464 -7.06 4.30 -18.07
N ALA A 465 -7.58 5.51 -18.23
CA ALA A 465 -6.93 6.59 -18.97
C ALA A 465 -5.74 7.19 -18.20
N PHE A 466 -5.59 6.88 -16.92
CA PHE A 466 -4.59 7.47 -16.04
C PHE A 466 -3.67 6.43 -15.42
N CYS A 467 -2.42 6.82 -15.14
CA CYS A 467 -1.51 6.04 -14.31
C CYS A 467 -2.07 5.94 -12.89
N ASN A 468 -2.29 4.72 -12.40
CA ASN A 468 -2.83 4.46 -11.06
C ASN A 468 -1.68 4.18 -10.07
N PRO A 469 -1.43 5.03 -9.07
CA PRO A 469 -0.38 4.82 -8.08
C PRO A 469 -0.68 3.66 -7.12
N PHE A 470 -1.95 3.27 -6.99
CA PHE A 470 -2.45 2.20 -6.11
C PHE A 470 -2.61 0.85 -6.84
N ASP A 471 -2.07 0.71 -8.05
CA ASP A 471 -2.06 -0.56 -8.77
C ASP A 471 -0.94 -1.48 -8.25
N THR A 472 -1.33 -2.56 -7.57
CA THR A 472 -0.42 -3.57 -7.00
C THR A 472 -0.27 -4.82 -7.87
N SER A 473 -0.70 -4.77 -9.13
CA SER A 473 -0.67 -5.94 -10.02
C SER A 473 0.75 -6.44 -10.34
N LYS A 474 1.75 -5.55 -10.33
CA LYS A 474 3.15 -5.86 -10.65
C LYS A 474 4.05 -6.02 -9.43
N ASP A 475 3.79 -5.27 -8.36
CA ASP A 475 4.54 -5.31 -7.10
C ASP A 475 3.62 -5.02 -5.92
N GLU A 476 3.96 -5.53 -4.73
CA GLU A 476 3.09 -5.51 -3.53
C GLU A 476 2.64 -4.09 -3.17
N LEU A 477 3.52 -3.09 -3.29
CA LEU A 477 3.22 -1.69 -3.00
C LEU A 477 3.41 -0.74 -4.19
N GLY A 478 4.05 -1.17 -5.29
CA GLY A 478 4.27 -0.35 -6.47
C GLY A 478 4.81 1.06 -6.14
N MET A 479 4.15 2.09 -6.66
CA MET A 479 4.51 3.50 -6.45
C MET A 479 4.25 3.99 -5.02
N CYS A 480 3.50 3.24 -4.20
CA CYS A 480 3.20 3.64 -2.83
C CYS A 480 4.41 3.47 -1.89
N LEU A 481 5.45 2.69 -2.22
CA LEU A 481 6.67 2.54 -1.39
C LEU A 481 7.81 3.48 -1.84
N PHE A 482 7.53 4.79 -1.87
CA PHE A 482 8.45 5.78 -2.41
C PHE A 482 9.76 5.95 -1.60
N PHE A 483 9.83 5.54 -0.33
CA PHE A 483 11.08 5.55 0.44
C PHE A 483 12.18 4.64 -0.13
N THR A 484 11.83 3.75 -1.08
CA THR A 484 12.80 2.95 -1.82
C THR A 484 13.52 3.72 -2.93
N SER A 485 13.00 4.89 -3.32
CA SER A 485 13.60 5.74 -4.36
C SER A 485 15.05 6.11 -4.00
N THR A 486 15.91 6.01 -5.01
CA THR A 486 17.33 6.37 -4.95
C THR A 486 17.54 7.86 -4.63
N VAL A 487 16.53 8.71 -4.88
CA VAL A 487 16.60 10.13 -4.54
C VAL A 487 16.70 10.37 -3.03
N PHE A 488 16.20 9.44 -2.21
CA PHE A 488 16.26 9.55 -0.76
C PHE A 488 17.50 8.90 -0.15
N LYS A 489 18.35 8.25 -0.95
CA LYS A 489 19.59 7.63 -0.48
C LYS A 489 20.58 8.69 -0.01
N GLY A 490 21.18 8.47 1.16
CA GLY A 490 22.17 9.37 1.74
C GLY A 490 21.56 10.66 2.28
N THR A 491 20.29 10.64 2.68
CA THR A 491 19.56 11.83 3.16
C THR A 491 19.13 11.66 4.62
N PRO A 492 18.70 12.72 5.32
CA PRO A 492 18.16 12.60 6.68
C PRO A 492 17.00 11.61 6.83
N LEU A 493 16.33 11.22 5.74
CA LEU A 493 15.28 10.20 5.78
C LEU A 493 15.79 8.79 6.07
N ASP A 494 17.08 8.50 5.83
CA ASP A 494 17.64 7.17 6.10
C ASP A 494 17.42 6.78 7.57
N GLN A 495 17.55 7.73 8.51
CA GLN A 495 17.30 7.52 9.94
C GLN A 495 15.84 7.13 10.25
N ARG A 496 14.89 7.51 9.38
CA ARG A 496 13.47 7.21 9.54
C ARG A 496 13.01 5.96 8.82
N LYS A 497 13.82 5.39 7.93
CA LYS A 497 13.48 4.14 7.22
C LYS A 497 13.15 2.99 8.18
N ARG A 498 13.83 2.92 9.34
CA ARG A 498 13.57 1.90 10.37
C ARG A 498 12.13 1.96 10.91
N GLU A 499 11.59 3.15 11.10
CA GLU A 499 10.20 3.37 11.55
C GLU A 499 9.20 2.74 10.57
N ILE A 500 9.43 2.94 9.27
CA ILE A 500 8.59 2.40 8.19
C ILE A 500 8.74 0.87 8.10
N VAL A 501 9.95 0.33 8.26
CA VAL A 501 10.16 -1.13 8.26
C VAL A 501 9.40 -1.78 9.42
N VAL A 502 9.45 -1.20 10.63
CA VAL A 502 8.69 -1.69 11.78
C VAL A 502 7.18 -1.64 11.48
N PHE A 503 6.71 -0.53 10.90
CA PHE A 503 5.33 -0.37 10.50
C PHE A 503 4.88 -1.42 9.47
N LEU A 504 5.63 -1.61 8.38
CA LEU A 504 5.34 -2.61 7.33
C LEU A 504 5.28 -4.02 7.91
N ARG A 505 6.19 -4.37 8.83
CA ARG A 505 6.17 -5.68 9.50
C ARG A 505 4.94 -5.86 10.39
N LYS A 506 4.49 -4.81 11.10
CA LYS A 506 3.23 -4.84 11.87
C LYS A 506 2.02 -5.06 10.95
N GLN A 507 2.03 -4.45 9.76
CA GLN A 507 1.02 -4.65 8.72
C GLN A 507 1.18 -5.98 7.96
N LYS A 508 2.06 -6.88 8.42
CA LYS A 508 2.36 -8.18 7.81
C LYS A 508 2.92 -8.10 6.37
N MET A 509 3.41 -6.94 5.93
CA MET A 509 3.96 -6.68 4.60
C MET A 509 5.47 -6.97 4.55
N LYS A 510 5.83 -8.26 4.68
CA LYS A 510 7.24 -8.69 4.82
C LYS A 510 8.07 -8.37 3.58
N ARG A 511 7.53 -8.52 2.37
CA ARG A 511 8.28 -8.31 1.13
C ARG A 511 8.57 -6.82 0.91
N ALA A 512 7.59 -5.95 1.07
CA ALA A 512 7.79 -4.50 1.12
C ALA A 512 8.83 -4.07 2.17
N ALA A 513 8.77 -4.63 3.39
CA ALA A 513 9.75 -4.33 4.44
C ALA A 513 11.19 -4.70 3.99
N LYS A 514 11.37 -5.84 3.32
CA LYS A 514 12.66 -6.26 2.76
C LYS A 514 13.13 -5.33 1.64
N GLN A 515 12.25 -4.95 0.72
CA GLN A 515 12.58 -4.01 -0.36
C GLN A 515 13.13 -2.70 0.22
N LEU A 516 12.48 -2.15 1.25
CA LEU A 516 12.96 -0.93 1.90
C LEU A 516 14.31 -1.14 2.61
N LEU A 517 14.49 -2.28 3.31
CA LEU A 517 15.76 -2.62 3.97
C LEU A 517 16.92 -2.64 2.97
N LEU A 518 16.74 -3.19 1.77
CA LEU A 518 17.81 -3.21 0.75
C LEU A 518 18.32 -1.82 0.35
N THR A 519 17.60 -0.74 0.68
CA THR A 519 18.04 0.64 0.42
C THR A 519 18.81 1.30 1.57
N PHE A 520 18.99 0.60 2.70
CA PHE A 520 19.70 1.15 3.86
C PHE A 520 21.18 1.35 3.53
N PRO A 521 21.78 2.48 3.94
CA PRO A 521 23.21 2.66 3.84
C PRO A 521 23.94 1.66 4.77
N SER A 522 25.17 1.29 4.39
CA SER A 522 25.90 0.18 5.01
C SER A 522 26.25 0.40 6.48
N ASP A 523 26.35 1.65 6.91
CA ASP A 523 26.56 2.05 8.31
C ASP A 523 25.34 1.76 9.20
N MET A 524 24.16 1.52 8.62
CA MET A 524 22.94 1.15 9.34
C MET A 524 22.70 -0.37 9.42
N TRP A 525 23.59 -1.20 8.87
CA TRP A 525 23.43 -2.67 8.85
C TRP A 525 23.82 -3.30 10.20
N ASP A 526 22.89 -3.24 11.15
CA ASP A 526 23.02 -3.94 12.43
C ASP A 526 22.52 -5.39 12.36
N LEU A 527 22.54 -6.10 13.49
CA LEU A 527 21.99 -7.45 13.57
C LEU A 527 20.52 -7.49 13.13
N GLN A 528 19.73 -6.52 13.60
CA GLN A 528 18.29 -6.47 13.34
C GLN A 528 17.98 -6.33 11.84
N TYR A 529 18.79 -5.57 11.11
CA TYR A 529 18.75 -5.44 9.66
C TYR A 529 18.86 -6.81 8.96
N TRP A 530 19.90 -7.59 9.27
CA TRP A 530 20.11 -8.91 8.65
C TRP A 530 19.02 -9.91 9.02
N LEU A 531 18.60 -9.89 10.29
CA LEU A 531 17.50 -10.73 10.76
C LEU A 531 16.19 -10.39 10.05
N TRP A 532 15.88 -9.11 9.82
CA TRP A 532 14.65 -8.73 9.13
C TRP A 532 14.68 -8.99 7.62
N LEU A 533 15.87 -9.06 7.02
CA LEU A 533 16.06 -9.53 5.64
C LEU A 533 15.92 -11.06 5.51
N ASP A 534 15.87 -11.78 6.62
CA ASP A 534 16.02 -13.23 6.70
C ASP A 534 17.36 -13.72 6.09
N ASN A 535 18.42 -12.91 6.19
CA ASN A 535 19.77 -13.28 5.77
C ASN A 535 20.60 -13.69 6.99
N TYR A 536 20.26 -14.85 7.54
CA TYR A 536 20.83 -15.34 8.80
C TYR A 536 22.31 -15.70 8.66
N ARG A 537 22.75 -16.15 7.48
CA ARG A 537 24.17 -16.35 7.17
C ARG A 537 24.98 -15.07 7.32
N ALA A 538 24.50 -13.95 6.75
CA ALA A 538 25.16 -12.66 6.92
C ALA A 538 25.10 -12.19 8.39
N ALA A 539 23.97 -12.39 9.07
CA ALA A 539 23.83 -12.08 10.49
C ALA A 539 24.90 -12.80 11.32
N ALA A 540 25.05 -14.13 11.18
CA ALA A 540 26.05 -14.92 11.90
C ALA A 540 27.49 -14.59 11.46
N LYS A 541 27.71 -14.23 10.19
CA LYS A 541 29.03 -13.83 9.70
C LYS A 541 29.51 -12.49 10.29
N TYR A 542 28.64 -11.48 10.35
CA TYR A 542 29.00 -10.15 10.84
C TYR A 542 28.86 -10.00 12.36
N PHE A 543 28.04 -10.85 12.99
CA PHE A 543 27.82 -10.90 14.44
C PHE A 543 28.08 -12.32 14.96
N PRO A 544 29.31 -12.85 14.84
CA PRO A 544 29.64 -14.25 15.14
C PRO A 544 29.45 -14.63 16.61
N ASP A 545 29.62 -13.69 17.53
CA ASP A 545 29.46 -13.93 18.97
C ASP A 545 28.03 -13.67 19.46
N ASN A 546 27.10 -13.32 18.56
CA ASN A 546 25.73 -13.05 18.93
C ASN A 546 24.87 -14.32 18.87
N GLU A 547 24.37 -14.76 20.02
CA GLU A 547 23.53 -15.95 20.16
C GLU A 547 22.31 -15.94 19.23
N GLN A 548 21.62 -14.79 19.10
CA GLN A 548 20.43 -14.70 18.26
C GLN A 548 20.77 -14.88 16.78
N ALA A 549 21.88 -14.30 16.31
CA ALA A 549 22.36 -14.45 14.94
C ALA A 549 22.70 -15.91 14.62
N MET A 550 23.47 -16.54 15.51
CA MET A 550 23.91 -17.92 15.37
C MET A 550 22.73 -18.90 15.44
N ALA A 551 21.79 -18.70 16.37
CA ALA A 551 20.59 -19.53 16.50
C ALA A 551 19.60 -19.34 15.34
N ALA A 552 19.55 -18.17 14.73
CA ALA A 552 18.75 -17.98 13.53
C ALA A 552 19.36 -18.71 12.33
N TYR A 553 20.69 -18.66 12.17
CA TYR A 553 21.38 -19.35 11.09
C TYR A 553 21.34 -20.88 11.26
N ALA A 554 21.57 -21.40 12.47
CA ALA A 554 21.47 -22.82 12.78
C ALA A 554 20.09 -23.39 12.46
N ARG A 555 19.02 -22.67 12.81
CA ARG A 555 17.63 -23.07 12.47
C ARG A 555 17.36 -23.05 10.97
N GLN A 556 17.98 -22.14 10.23
CA GLN A 556 17.84 -22.09 8.78
C GLN A 556 18.50 -23.33 8.14
N LEU A 557 19.76 -23.60 8.49
CA LEU A 557 20.49 -24.78 8.01
C LEU A 557 19.76 -26.08 8.38
N PHE A 558 19.25 -26.18 9.60
CA PHE A 558 18.41 -27.29 10.05
C PHE A 558 17.18 -27.49 9.15
N GLY A 559 16.46 -26.41 8.82
CA GLY A 559 15.31 -26.46 7.92
C GLY A 559 15.67 -26.80 6.47
N ASP A 560 16.87 -26.41 6.03
CA ASP A 560 17.42 -26.71 4.70
C ASP A 560 18.02 -28.14 4.62
N SER A 561 17.97 -28.92 5.71
CA SER A 561 18.56 -30.27 5.86
C SER A 561 20.09 -30.35 5.84
N GLU A 562 20.78 -29.22 6.03
CA GLU A 562 22.26 -29.13 6.15
C GLU A 562 22.66 -29.38 7.62
N TYR A 563 22.47 -30.62 8.08
CA TYR A 563 22.56 -30.99 9.50
C TYR A 563 23.96 -30.94 10.09
N ASP A 564 24.99 -31.14 9.26
CA ASP A 564 26.40 -31.07 9.66
C ASP A 564 26.81 -29.64 10.05
N GLU A 565 26.56 -28.65 9.19
CA GLU A 565 26.82 -27.24 9.50
C GLU A 565 25.92 -26.74 10.66
N ALA A 566 24.68 -27.23 10.74
CA ALA A 566 23.77 -26.88 11.84
C ALA A 566 24.26 -27.40 13.20
N GLU A 567 24.77 -28.64 13.27
CA GLU A 567 25.33 -29.22 14.50
C GLU A 567 26.48 -28.38 15.04
N GLU A 568 27.44 -27.99 14.17
CA GLU A 568 28.58 -27.15 14.57
C GLU A 568 28.15 -25.81 15.19
N LEU A 569 27.07 -25.22 14.70
CA LEU A 569 26.53 -23.98 15.25
C LEU A 569 25.81 -24.23 16.57
N TYR A 570 25.07 -25.34 16.71
CA TYR A 570 24.45 -25.69 18.00
C TYR A 570 25.49 -26.02 19.08
N ASP A 571 26.61 -26.64 18.72
CA ASP A 571 27.75 -26.82 19.62
C ASP A 571 28.25 -25.48 20.16
N LYS A 572 28.49 -24.51 19.26
CA LYS A 572 28.91 -23.16 19.65
C LYS A 572 27.86 -22.45 20.52
N LEU A 573 26.57 -22.60 20.20
CA LEU A 573 25.48 -22.04 21.00
C LEU A 573 25.40 -22.63 22.40
N LEU A 574 25.69 -23.92 22.56
CA LEU A 574 25.72 -24.60 23.85
C LEU A 574 26.95 -24.22 24.68
N LEU A 575 28.08 -23.87 24.05
CA LEU A 575 29.21 -23.27 24.78
C LEU A 575 28.83 -21.92 25.39
N LEU A 576 28.04 -21.10 24.67
CA LEU A 576 27.57 -19.80 25.14
C LEU A 576 26.46 -19.92 26.20
N ASN A 577 25.53 -20.85 26.00
CA ASN A 577 24.40 -21.10 26.89
C ASN A 577 24.24 -22.60 27.17
N PRO A 578 25.03 -23.15 28.10
CA PRO A 578 25.07 -24.59 28.36
C PRO A 578 23.74 -25.18 28.82
N GLU A 579 22.86 -24.38 29.42
CA GLU A 579 21.58 -24.85 29.97
C GLU A 579 20.41 -24.74 28.98
N LYS A 580 20.64 -24.22 27.77
CA LYS A 580 19.57 -23.96 26.81
C LYS A 580 19.12 -25.25 26.12
N ARG A 581 18.13 -25.90 26.72
CA ARG A 581 17.57 -27.20 26.29
C ARG A 581 17.13 -27.25 24.83
N ALA A 582 16.59 -26.15 24.30
CA ALA A 582 16.21 -26.08 22.88
C ALA A 582 17.42 -26.29 21.94
N TYR A 583 18.62 -25.86 22.33
CA TYR A 583 19.83 -26.09 21.54
C TYR A 583 20.32 -27.53 21.68
N MET A 584 20.25 -28.11 22.89
CA MET A 584 20.57 -29.53 23.10
C MET A 584 19.66 -30.44 22.28
N LEU A 585 18.36 -30.17 22.27
CA LEU A 585 17.38 -30.94 21.51
C LEU A 585 17.65 -30.84 20.01
N ASN A 586 17.80 -29.64 19.46
CA ASN A 586 18.06 -29.46 18.03
C ASN A 586 19.40 -30.07 17.61
N ARG A 587 20.45 -29.96 18.44
CA ARG A 587 21.73 -30.64 18.22
C ARG A 587 21.55 -32.16 18.17
N ALA A 588 20.84 -32.75 19.14
CA ALA A 588 20.57 -34.18 19.15
C ALA A 588 19.80 -34.62 17.91
N ILE A 589 18.84 -33.82 17.42
CA ILE A 589 18.12 -34.11 16.18
C ILE A 589 19.05 -34.00 14.96
N CYS A 590 19.99 -33.06 14.91
CA CYS A 590 21.02 -33.03 13.85
C CYS A 590 21.82 -34.35 13.85
N GLN A 591 22.28 -34.79 15.02
CA GLN A 591 23.01 -36.05 15.18
C GLN A 591 22.19 -37.27 14.72
N LEU A 592 20.88 -37.32 15.00
CA LEU A 592 20.01 -38.37 14.47
C LEU A 592 19.99 -38.41 12.95
N ASN A 593 19.84 -37.26 12.30
CA ASN A 593 19.79 -37.18 10.83
C ASN A 593 21.15 -37.51 10.18
N LEU A 594 22.25 -37.27 10.88
CA LEU A 594 23.60 -37.67 10.45
C LEU A 594 23.92 -39.16 10.72
N GLY A 595 23.03 -39.88 11.41
CA GLY A 595 23.21 -41.30 11.76
C GLY A 595 23.98 -41.56 13.06
N ASN A 596 24.29 -40.52 13.84
CA ASN A 596 25.01 -40.61 15.12
C ASN A 596 24.03 -40.94 16.28
N PHE A 597 23.37 -42.09 16.21
CA PHE A 597 22.25 -42.44 17.11
C PHE A 597 22.65 -42.55 18.59
N GLU A 598 23.84 -43.06 18.90
CA GLU A 598 24.28 -43.27 20.29
C GLU A 598 24.43 -41.94 21.05
N GLU A 599 25.07 -40.94 20.43
CA GLU A 599 25.26 -39.62 21.03
C GLU A 599 23.92 -38.88 21.17
N ALA A 600 23.09 -38.93 20.14
CA ALA A 600 21.78 -38.31 20.16
C ALA A 600 20.89 -38.89 21.26
N GLN A 601 20.85 -40.22 21.42
CA GLN A 601 20.08 -40.87 22.48
C GLN A 601 20.57 -40.46 23.87
N LYS A 602 21.89 -40.39 24.08
CA LYS A 602 22.44 -39.98 25.39
C LYS A 602 21.96 -38.58 25.78
N ALA A 603 21.99 -37.63 24.84
CA ALA A 603 21.49 -36.28 25.05
C ALA A 603 19.96 -36.27 25.28
N LEU A 604 19.20 -37.02 24.47
CA LEU A 604 17.74 -37.08 24.58
C LEU A 604 17.25 -37.76 25.87
N TYR A 605 17.92 -38.80 26.35
CA TYR A 605 17.60 -39.41 27.65
C TYR A 605 17.85 -38.44 28.80
N GLN A 606 18.95 -37.69 28.76
CA GLN A 606 19.21 -36.66 29.76
C GLN A 606 18.09 -35.59 29.73
N LEU A 607 17.77 -35.06 28.55
CA LEU A 607 16.69 -34.08 28.39
C LEU A 607 15.34 -34.62 28.88
N ASN A 608 15.02 -35.87 28.57
CA ASN A 608 13.77 -36.49 28.98
C ASN A 608 13.71 -36.75 30.49
N TYR A 609 14.85 -37.06 31.12
CA TYR A 609 14.92 -37.18 32.58
C TYR A 609 14.69 -35.84 33.27
N GLU A 610 15.26 -34.76 32.73
CA GLU A 610 15.08 -33.40 33.25
C GLU A 610 13.71 -32.80 32.94
N GLN A 611 13.09 -33.19 31.83
CA GLN A 611 11.78 -32.71 31.36
C GLN A 611 10.89 -33.88 30.91
N PRO A 612 10.40 -34.71 31.85
CA PRO A 612 9.64 -35.91 31.52
C PRO A 612 8.33 -35.63 30.80
N ASP A 613 7.75 -34.43 30.96
CA ASP A 613 6.49 -34.02 30.32
C ASP A 613 6.69 -33.30 28.98
N ASN A 614 7.94 -33.08 28.54
CA ASN A 614 8.22 -32.39 27.28
C ASN A 614 8.02 -33.34 26.08
N GLN A 615 6.88 -33.18 25.41
CA GLN A 615 6.48 -34.01 24.29
C GLN A 615 7.46 -33.97 23.11
N ASP A 616 8.12 -32.84 22.83
CA ASP A 616 9.07 -32.73 21.72
C ASP A 616 10.32 -33.58 21.96
N VAL A 617 10.78 -33.63 23.21
CA VAL A 617 11.89 -34.49 23.64
C VAL A 617 11.48 -35.96 23.57
N GLN A 618 10.28 -36.30 24.05
CA GLN A 618 9.75 -37.66 23.96
C GLN A 618 9.63 -38.14 22.50
N ARG A 619 9.11 -37.30 21.59
CA ARG A 619 9.02 -37.60 20.15
C ARG A 619 10.39 -37.87 19.55
N ALA A 620 11.36 -36.97 19.78
CA ALA A 620 12.71 -37.12 19.28
C ALA A 620 13.40 -38.37 19.83
N LEU A 621 13.20 -38.69 21.13
CA LEU A 621 13.73 -39.90 21.76
C LEU A 621 13.08 -41.17 21.21
N ALA A 622 11.76 -41.18 21.03
CA ALA A 622 11.05 -42.32 20.46
C ALA A 622 11.55 -42.61 19.03
N TRP A 623 11.69 -41.57 18.20
CA TRP A 623 12.24 -41.72 16.86
C TRP A 623 13.71 -42.18 16.87
N ALA A 624 14.54 -41.63 17.75
CA ALA A 624 15.92 -42.06 17.93
C ALA A 624 16.03 -43.56 18.26
N LEU A 625 15.14 -44.05 19.12
CA LEU A 625 15.08 -45.45 19.51
C LEU A 625 14.55 -46.35 18.38
N THR A 626 13.61 -45.85 17.57
CA THR A 626 13.15 -46.54 16.35
C THR A 626 14.29 -46.73 15.35
N CYS A 627 15.05 -45.67 15.05
CA CYS A 627 16.21 -45.72 14.15
C CYS A 627 17.34 -46.64 14.65
N ASP A 628 17.50 -46.78 15.96
CA ASP A 628 18.52 -47.66 16.56
C ASP A 628 18.00 -49.10 16.78
N GLY A 629 16.76 -49.40 16.39
CA GLY A 629 16.17 -50.73 16.52
C GLY A 629 15.75 -51.11 17.96
N LYS A 630 15.72 -50.16 18.90
CA LYS A 630 15.22 -50.35 20.28
C LYS A 630 13.70 -50.17 20.33
N LEU A 631 13.00 -50.98 19.54
CA LEU A 631 11.62 -50.73 19.14
C LEU A 631 10.62 -50.81 20.30
N GLU A 632 10.77 -51.75 21.23
CA GLU A 632 9.85 -51.88 22.38
C GLU A 632 9.96 -50.68 23.35
N GLN A 633 11.12 -50.03 23.40
CA GLN A 633 11.30 -48.81 24.19
C GLN A 633 10.67 -47.61 23.49
N ALA A 634 10.87 -47.49 22.17
CA ALA A 634 10.23 -46.48 21.35
C ALA A 634 8.69 -46.57 21.43
N GLU A 635 8.14 -47.79 21.32
CA GLU A 635 6.70 -48.05 21.41
C GLU A 635 6.12 -47.55 22.74
N ARG A 636 6.78 -47.78 23.87
CA ARG A 636 6.28 -47.31 25.18
C ARG A 636 6.10 -45.80 25.20
N ILE A 637 7.04 -45.06 24.59
CA ILE A 637 6.97 -43.61 24.53
C ILE A 637 5.86 -43.17 23.56
N PHE A 638 5.76 -43.78 22.38
CA PHE A 638 4.66 -43.50 21.44
C PHE A 638 3.28 -43.82 22.03
N HIS A 639 3.16 -44.90 22.78
CA HIS A 639 1.93 -45.26 23.49
C HIS A 639 1.57 -44.21 24.56
N GLN A 640 2.55 -43.67 25.28
CA GLN A 640 2.33 -42.57 26.23
C GLN A 640 1.87 -41.29 25.51
N LEU A 641 2.52 -40.92 24.40
CA LEU A 641 2.09 -39.79 23.56
C LEU A 641 0.66 -39.98 23.02
N ALA A 642 0.32 -41.20 22.59
CA ALA A 642 -1.02 -41.55 22.13
C ALA A 642 -2.08 -41.46 23.24
N ALA A 643 -1.77 -41.98 24.43
CA ALA A 643 -2.68 -41.97 25.58
C ALA A 643 -2.98 -40.55 26.08
N ASN A 644 -2.03 -39.63 25.90
CA ASN A 644 -2.19 -38.21 26.23
C ASN A 644 -2.77 -37.37 25.08
N GLU A 645 -3.28 -38.01 24.02
CA GLU A 645 -3.80 -37.35 22.81
C GLU A 645 -2.81 -36.34 22.18
N ALA A 646 -1.52 -36.62 22.32
CA ALA A 646 -0.43 -35.72 21.94
C ALA A 646 0.23 -36.07 20.59
N LEU A 647 -0.32 -37.03 19.84
CA LEU A 647 0.24 -37.40 18.53
C LEU A 647 -0.04 -36.31 17.48
N THR A 648 1.04 -35.83 16.85
CA THR A 648 1.00 -35.00 15.65
C THR A 648 0.93 -35.87 14.39
N SER A 649 0.71 -35.25 13.22
CA SER A 649 0.70 -35.97 11.93
C SER A 649 1.96 -36.82 11.74
N SER A 650 3.15 -36.24 11.89
CA SER A 650 4.42 -36.98 11.78
C SER A 650 4.59 -38.10 12.82
N ASP A 651 3.96 -37.98 13.99
CA ASP A 651 4.05 -39.03 15.02
C ASP A 651 3.28 -40.29 14.61
N TYR A 652 2.16 -40.16 13.87
CA TYR A 652 1.45 -41.31 13.32
C TYR A 652 2.33 -42.10 12.35
N GLN A 653 3.11 -41.39 11.53
CA GLN A 653 4.05 -42.02 10.60
C GLN A 653 5.19 -42.72 11.35
N ASN A 654 5.87 -42.01 12.25
CA ASN A 654 7.01 -42.55 13.00
C ASN A 654 6.61 -43.73 13.90
N TYR A 655 5.45 -43.64 14.55
CA TYR A 655 4.92 -44.74 15.34
C TYR A 655 4.49 -45.92 14.47
N GLY A 656 3.86 -45.65 13.32
CA GLY A 656 3.54 -46.67 12.33
C GLY A 656 4.78 -47.45 11.86
N TYR A 657 5.89 -46.75 11.61
CA TYR A 657 7.17 -47.40 11.30
C TYR A 657 7.71 -48.24 12.44
N CYS A 658 7.65 -47.75 13.67
CA CYS A 658 8.06 -48.52 14.85
C CYS A 658 7.27 -49.83 14.96
N LEU A 659 5.94 -49.79 14.81
CA LEU A 659 5.08 -50.98 14.86
C LEU A 659 5.33 -51.92 13.68
N TRP A 660 5.62 -51.38 12.50
CA TRP A 660 5.97 -52.18 11.34
C TRP A 660 7.26 -52.97 11.57
N LEU A 661 8.29 -52.31 12.11
CA LEU A 661 9.54 -52.97 12.48
C LEU A 661 9.35 -54.00 13.62
N LEU A 662 8.34 -53.83 14.47
CA LEU A 662 7.90 -54.82 15.47
C LEU A 662 7.04 -55.96 14.89
N HIS A 663 6.84 -55.99 13.56
CA HIS A 663 5.98 -56.95 12.88
C HIS A 663 4.48 -56.87 13.23
N ARG A 664 4.02 -55.72 13.75
CA ARG A 664 2.62 -55.43 14.06
C ARG A 664 1.93 -54.72 12.90
N TYR A 665 1.82 -55.44 11.79
CA TYR A 665 1.48 -54.87 10.49
C TYR A 665 0.12 -54.15 10.43
N GLN A 666 -0.91 -54.71 11.07
CA GLN A 666 -2.26 -54.13 11.04
C GLN A 666 -2.33 -52.78 11.76
N GLU A 667 -1.73 -52.71 12.95
CA GLU A 667 -1.71 -51.50 13.76
C GLU A 667 -0.81 -50.43 13.14
N ALA A 668 0.31 -50.84 12.54
CA ALA A 668 1.13 -49.97 11.72
C ALA A 668 0.31 -49.36 10.56
N ALA A 669 -0.45 -50.17 9.83
CA ALA A 669 -1.29 -49.71 8.73
C ALA A 669 -2.38 -48.72 9.21
N ASP A 670 -2.99 -48.95 10.37
CA ASP A 670 -4.02 -48.04 10.91
C ASP A 670 -3.43 -46.67 11.28
N LEU A 671 -2.23 -46.61 11.85
CA LEU A 671 -1.54 -45.34 12.12
C LEU A 671 -1.10 -44.63 10.82
N LEU A 672 -0.55 -45.37 9.86
CA LEU A 672 -0.16 -44.83 8.57
C LEU A 672 -1.36 -44.33 7.75
N ARG A 673 -2.55 -44.92 7.95
CA ARG A 673 -3.82 -44.42 7.39
C ARG A 673 -4.19 -43.08 7.99
N LYS A 674 -4.15 -42.95 9.33
CA LYS A 674 -4.37 -41.66 10.01
C LYS A 674 -3.38 -40.58 9.56
N TYR A 675 -2.12 -40.94 9.34
CA TYR A 675 -1.14 -40.02 8.76
C TYR A 675 -1.61 -39.49 7.40
N ASN A 676 -2.03 -40.38 6.49
CA ASN A 676 -2.53 -39.97 5.16
C ASN A 676 -3.79 -39.09 5.25
N GLU A 677 -4.74 -39.41 6.14
CA GLU A 677 -5.95 -38.61 6.36
C GLU A 677 -5.65 -37.18 6.82
N THR A 678 -4.57 -36.99 7.60
CA THR A 678 -4.16 -35.67 8.11
C THR A 678 -3.31 -34.84 7.14
N ASN A 679 -2.88 -35.39 6.00
CA ASN A 679 -1.94 -34.76 5.07
C ASN A 679 -2.53 -34.60 3.65
N ASP A 680 -3.30 -33.53 3.45
CA ASP A 680 -4.14 -33.25 2.27
C ASP A 680 -3.38 -32.80 0.99
N LYS A 681 -2.04 -32.76 1.01
CA LYS A 681 -1.23 -32.02 0.02
C LYS A 681 -0.85 -32.77 -1.26
N TRP A 682 -1.09 -34.07 -1.37
CA TRP A 682 -0.65 -34.87 -2.53
C TRP A 682 -1.78 -35.79 -3.00
N ARG A 683 -2.20 -35.62 -4.27
CA ARG A 683 -3.38 -36.26 -4.89
C ARG A 683 -3.22 -37.74 -5.24
N ASP A 684 -2.01 -38.28 -5.15
CA ASP A 684 -1.72 -39.67 -5.50
C ASP A 684 -1.56 -40.47 -4.20
N GLY A 685 -2.52 -41.35 -3.91
CA GLY A 685 -2.60 -42.09 -2.65
C GLY A 685 -1.29 -42.77 -2.24
N TYR A 686 -1.06 -42.81 -0.91
CA TYR A 686 0.03 -43.48 -0.17
C TYR A 686 1.33 -42.68 0.02
N ASN A 687 1.24 -41.61 0.83
CA ASN A 687 2.34 -40.66 1.05
C ASN A 687 3.38 -41.09 2.09
N PHE A 688 3.05 -42.03 2.99
CA PHE A 688 3.94 -42.37 4.10
C PHE A 688 5.31 -42.88 3.65
N TYR A 689 5.44 -43.71 2.62
CA TYR A 689 6.72 -44.38 2.33
C TYR A 689 7.65 -43.67 1.31
N ILE A 690 7.18 -42.64 0.59
CA ILE A 690 7.92 -42.07 -0.56
C ILE A 690 9.21 -41.37 -0.11
N MET A 691 9.18 -40.67 1.03
CA MET A 691 10.35 -39.94 1.54
C MET A 691 11.34 -40.84 2.27
N ASP A 692 10.88 -41.90 2.94
CA ASP A 692 11.71 -42.73 3.82
C ASP A 692 12.06 -44.10 3.23
N LYS A 693 11.76 -44.34 1.95
CA LYS A 693 11.98 -45.63 1.28
C LYS A 693 13.39 -46.17 1.45
N GLN A 694 14.39 -45.30 1.39
CA GLN A 694 15.79 -45.70 1.56
C GLN A 694 16.10 -46.09 3.01
N TRP A 695 15.54 -45.36 3.98
CA TRP A 695 15.66 -45.66 5.41
C TRP A 695 14.97 -46.99 5.74
N LEU A 696 13.74 -47.23 5.27
CA LEU A 696 13.02 -48.49 5.47
C LEU A 696 13.80 -49.70 4.95
N LYS A 697 14.44 -49.57 3.79
CA LYS A 697 15.31 -50.60 3.23
C LYS A 697 16.55 -50.88 4.08
N GLN A 698 17.17 -49.84 4.61
CA GLN A 698 18.32 -49.99 5.52
C GLN A 698 17.93 -50.73 6.80
N HIS A 699 16.67 -50.64 7.22
CA HIS A 699 16.11 -51.32 8.38
C HIS A 699 15.46 -52.67 8.04
N GLY A 700 15.79 -53.24 6.87
CA GLY A 700 15.42 -54.61 6.51
C GLY A 700 14.05 -54.77 5.85
N ILE A 701 13.33 -53.69 5.55
CA ILE A 701 12.03 -53.74 4.86
C ILE A 701 12.23 -53.75 3.34
N SER A 702 11.77 -54.83 2.69
CA SER A 702 11.91 -55.00 1.24
C SER A 702 10.95 -54.13 0.43
N ASP A 703 11.26 -53.90 -0.86
CA ASP A 703 10.35 -53.21 -1.79
C ASP A 703 8.97 -53.92 -1.89
N ILE A 704 8.92 -55.23 -1.64
CA ILE A 704 7.69 -56.03 -1.67
C ILE A 704 6.87 -55.74 -0.42
N GLU A 705 7.48 -55.76 0.76
CA GLU A 705 6.80 -55.43 2.02
C GLU A 705 6.26 -54.02 2.01
N ILE A 706 6.98 -53.07 1.41
CA ILE A 706 6.49 -51.69 1.24
C ILE A 706 5.19 -51.67 0.43
N LYS A 707 5.14 -52.40 -0.70
CA LYS A 707 3.91 -52.52 -1.50
C LYS A 707 2.77 -53.18 -0.73
N MET A 708 3.06 -54.23 0.03
CA MET A 708 2.06 -54.90 0.86
C MET A 708 1.51 -53.98 1.95
N MET A 709 2.35 -53.17 2.59
CA MET A 709 1.90 -52.19 3.58
C MET A 709 1.05 -51.09 2.94
N ILE A 710 1.43 -50.61 1.75
CA ILE A 710 0.61 -49.68 0.96
C ILE A 710 -0.78 -50.25 0.71
N ASP A 711 -0.85 -51.48 0.20
CA ASP A 711 -2.12 -52.16 -0.05
C ASP A 711 -2.93 -52.29 1.25
N LEU A 712 -2.28 -52.65 2.37
CA LEU A 712 -2.94 -52.81 3.67
C LEU A 712 -3.49 -51.49 4.23
N VAL A 713 -2.78 -50.38 4.03
CA VAL A 713 -3.26 -49.03 4.37
C VAL A 713 -4.48 -48.68 3.52
N GLY A 714 -4.50 -49.08 2.23
CA GLY A 714 -5.57 -48.83 1.27
C GLY A 714 -6.80 -49.74 1.35
N MET A 715 -6.68 -50.95 1.87
CA MET A 715 -7.82 -51.89 1.99
C MET A 715 -8.88 -51.46 3.03
N GLY A 716 -8.58 -50.45 3.85
CA GLY A 716 -9.47 -49.92 4.90
C GLY A 716 -10.08 -48.54 4.62
N SER A 717 -9.95 -48.00 3.41
CA SER A 717 -10.54 -46.71 2.98
C SER A 717 -11.87 -46.86 2.25
#